data_AF-A0A8T7KQM8-F1
#
_entry.id   AF-A0A8T7KQM8-F1
#
_cell.length_a   1.000
_cell.length_b   1.000
_cell.length_c   1.000
_cell.angle_alpha   90.00
_cell.angle_beta   90.00
_cell.angle_gamma   90.00
#
_symmetry.space_group_name_H-M   'P 1'
#
loop_
_entity.id
_entity.type
_entity.pdbx_description
1 polymer ?
#
loop_
_entity_poly.entity_id
_entity_poly.type
_entity_poly.pdbx_seq_one_letter_code
_entity_poly.pdbx_strand_id
1 'polypeptide(L)'
;METHAYDVLVIGAGISGMQAALDLADKGYRVLVVERQASIGGTMVRLDKTFPTNDCAICIAAPKMVELARHPNITLLTSAQVEQVRGSAGSFEALIWRQTTYVDPAKCTGCGDCARACPVEVADLFNGRLSTRKAIFLQFPQAVPAVYTIDYRHCVGCGACDRACATGAIAFLQRARPLTVTVGSIVVATGFEVLEPTTLRKEYGYGRFANVLTALQYERLLSASGPTGGTLTRPSDGQPPARVAWIQCVGSRSLQGGYPYCSKICCMYATKEALITLEHAPATRATIFYMDLRAYGKEFQQFYRRAADHGVRYIRSRPAEVSENPDQSLTVSYEDTLTGTVHSETFDLLVLSTAIVPAPENRRLARALGVAVDAHGFFEPRDPLRDPLQSSRDGIFLAGGAAGPNDIADSVARASGAAARAVIPLSGRQRVTLADPLPERELAAAEPRTGVFVCSCGKNIGGFVDVPTVAAYARELPGVAFVEACTFACSEDAQRRIKAAVEANNLTRVVVAACSPITHGPLFQQTCAEVGLNPGLFEMANIRNQCSWVHSHDRRPATAKAADLVRMAVARAGQLAPLPAQHLAVTPTCLVIGGGVAGMTAAMTLADMGIDVSLVEREPALGGKLNTLATLAPGDIPASELREQLVRGVLQRPRIRLFLGAELRELSGHIGNFRAVLDEGVGGAVSALQVGAIIVATGFREADLRGRYGYGADPRVITQLELERRLRAGTLGAPRTVVMINCAGSLDAENPGCCRIGCSVAVKNAMALHRAAPGVSIFMLYQDMRVYGSGQEEYFTRMLDAVGPYRIRYDGGRPPQVTVQDRRVVVAVYDTLLREELVIEADLVVLTAALHGDADTPRLKQLLKVATDSQGFYREAHAKIRPLDFATDGIYLCGADHYPRNIPDTIAQATGAASRAAIPLLRGRVSVEPIIAEVLAERCSGCGICLPHCPYGAMSLDPARGVVAIAEVQCKGCGTCVAACPSGALQQRGFTDGQLLAMIESAWEGPGHE
;
A
#
# COMPACT_ATOMS: atom_id res chain seq x y z
N MET A 1 -10.99 -22.21 -33.70
CA MET A 1 -10.85 -21.21 -32.62
C MET A 1 -10.33 -21.97 -31.42
N GLU A 2 -9.06 -21.77 -31.04
CA GLU A 2 -8.53 -22.35 -29.80
C GLU A 2 -9.21 -21.67 -28.62
N THR A 3 -9.98 -22.42 -27.84
CA THR A 3 -10.62 -21.94 -26.60
C THR A 3 -9.57 -22.01 -25.49
N HIS A 4 -9.02 -20.86 -25.09
CA HIS A 4 -8.11 -20.81 -23.94
C HIS A 4 -8.91 -20.77 -22.63
N ALA A 5 -8.64 -21.70 -21.73
CA ALA A 5 -9.28 -21.78 -20.42
C ALA A 5 -8.36 -21.22 -19.33
N TYR A 6 -8.87 -20.25 -18.57
CA TYR A 6 -8.24 -19.71 -17.37
C TYR A 6 -9.15 -19.92 -16.16
N ASP A 7 -8.60 -19.77 -14.96
CA ASP A 7 -9.39 -19.86 -13.73
C ASP A 7 -10.03 -18.52 -13.41
N VAL A 8 -9.25 -17.44 -13.51
CA VAL A 8 -9.73 -16.08 -13.21
C VAL A 8 -9.32 -15.10 -14.30
N LEU A 9 -10.24 -14.20 -14.65
CA LEU A 9 -9.97 -13.00 -15.46
C LEU A 9 -9.84 -11.78 -14.54
N VAL A 10 -8.71 -11.08 -14.61
CA VAL A 10 -8.51 -9.78 -13.95
C VAL A 10 -8.56 -8.67 -15.00
N ILE A 11 -9.44 -7.68 -14.81
CA ILE A 11 -9.65 -6.58 -15.75
C ILE A 11 -9.07 -5.29 -15.17
N GLY A 12 -8.02 -4.76 -15.81
CA GLY A 12 -7.23 -3.63 -15.34
C GLY A 12 -6.01 -4.09 -14.54
N ALA A 13 -4.85 -3.50 -14.82
CA ALA A 13 -3.56 -3.87 -14.23
C ALA A 13 -2.86 -2.67 -13.56
N GLY A 14 -3.64 -1.80 -12.91
CA GLY A 14 -3.11 -0.92 -11.86
C GLY A 14 -2.72 -1.72 -10.60
N ILE A 15 -2.29 -1.04 -9.53
CA ILE A 15 -1.83 -1.71 -8.29
C ILE A 15 -2.79 -2.78 -7.76
N SER A 16 -4.11 -2.53 -7.84
CA SER A 16 -5.14 -3.48 -7.40
C SER A 16 -5.21 -4.72 -8.29
N GLY A 17 -5.18 -4.53 -9.61
CA GLY A 17 -5.21 -5.65 -10.55
C GLY A 17 -3.96 -6.51 -10.45
N MET A 18 -2.80 -5.86 -10.31
CA MET A 18 -1.53 -6.56 -10.13
C MET A 18 -1.53 -7.38 -8.83
N GLN A 19 -1.96 -6.79 -7.71
CA GLN A 19 -2.03 -7.51 -6.43
C GLN A 19 -3.01 -8.68 -6.49
N ALA A 20 -4.20 -8.49 -7.07
CA ALA A 20 -5.18 -9.57 -7.19
C ALA A 20 -4.66 -10.72 -8.05
N ALA A 21 -4.04 -10.41 -9.20
CA ALA A 21 -3.49 -11.42 -10.09
C ALA A 21 -2.35 -12.21 -9.43
N LEU A 22 -1.42 -11.53 -8.74
CA LEU A 22 -0.33 -12.18 -8.00
C LEU A 22 -0.89 -13.07 -6.88
N ASP A 23 -1.80 -12.57 -6.04
CA ASP A 23 -2.42 -13.37 -4.97
C ASP A 23 -3.12 -14.63 -5.49
N LEU A 24 -3.78 -14.55 -6.65
CA LEU A 24 -4.47 -15.68 -7.28
C LEU A 24 -3.48 -16.69 -7.86
N ALA A 25 -2.50 -16.18 -8.61
CA ALA A 25 -1.49 -16.99 -9.25
C ALA A 25 -0.60 -17.69 -8.22
N ASP A 26 -0.33 -17.02 -7.10
CA ASP A 26 0.39 -17.57 -5.96
C ASP A 26 -0.36 -18.72 -5.29
N LYS A 27 -1.68 -18.70 -5.29
CA LYS A 27 -2.52 -19.82 -4.81
C LYS A 27 -2.57 -21.00 -5.80
N GLY A 28 -1.96 -20.86 -6.98
CA GLY A 28 -1.90 -21.89 -8.01
C GLY A 28 -3.02 -21.81 -9.06
N TYR A 29 -3.69 -20.66 -9.22
CA TYR A 29 -4.72 -20.49 -10.26
C TYR A 29 -4.13 -19.88 -11.53
N ARG A 30 -4.63 -20.30 -12.71
CA ARG A 30 -4.27 -19.66 -13.98
C ARG A 30 -5.04 -18.36 -14.15
N VAL A 31 -4.31 -17.25 -14.27
CA VAL A 31 -4.89 -15.92 -14.33
C VAL A 31 -4.65 -15.30 -15.70
N LEU A 32 -5.72 -14.81 -16.33
CA LEU A 32 -5.61 -13.90 -17.46
C LEU A 32 -5.77 -12.47 -16.96
N VAL A 33 -4.79 -11.62 -17.22
CA VAL A 33 -4.85 -10.19 -16.93
C VAL A 33 -5.06 -9.43 -18.23
N VAL A 34 -6.13 -8.63 -18.29
CA VAL A 34 -6.44 -7.78 -19.44
C VAL A 34 -6.21 -6.32 -19.07
N GLU A 35 -5.30 -5.65 -19.76
CA GLU A 35 -5.00 -4.22 -19.61
C GLU A 35 -5.29 -3.49 -20.92
N ARG A 36 -6.03 -2.39 -20.82
CA ARG A 36 -6.43 -1.56 -21.96
C ARG A 36 -5.25 -0.78 -22.53
N GLN A 37 -4.36 -0.30 -21.66
CA GLN A 37 -3.16 0.42 -22.06
C GLN A 37 -2.08 -0.55 -22.59
N ALA A 38 -1.07 -0.02 -23.26
CA ALA A 38 0.05 -0.81 -23.77
C ALA A 38 0.98 -1.34 -22.65
N SER A 39 0.88 -0.75 -21.45
CA SER A 39 1.64 -1.13 -20.25
C SER A 39 0.72 -1.21 -19.04
N ILE A 40 1.09 -2.07 -18.08
CA ILE A 40 0.50 -2.13 -16.74
C ILE A 40 1.07 -1.00 -15.84
N GLY A 41 0.50 -0.84 -14.65
CA GLY A 41 0.97 0.10 -13.61
C GLY A 41 -0.08 1.12 -13.16
N GLY A 42 -1.02 1.48 -14.04
CA GLY A 42 -2.12 2.41 -13.75
C GLY A 42 -1.67 3.80 -13.28
N THR A 43 -2.45 4.46 -12.43
CA THR A 43 -2.14 5.82 -11.95
C THR A 43 -0.88 5.88 -11.07
N MET A 44 -0.56 4.78 -10.37
CA MET A 44 0.55 4.76 -9.40
C MET A 44 1.91 5.03 -10.04
N VAL A 45 2.14 4.58 -11.28
CA VAL A 45 3.41 4.81 -12.00
C VAL A 45 3.59 6.25 -12.48
N ARG A 46 2.55 7.09 -12.39
CA ARG A 46 2.62 8.52 -12.70
C ARG A 46 3.07 9.35 -11.51
N LEU A 47 3.02 8.81 -10.28
CA LEU A 47 3.42 9.50 -9.06
C LEU A 47 4.94 9.51 -8.91
N ASP A 48 5.49 10.53 -8.25
CA ASP A 48 6.93 10.54 -7.88
C ASP A 48 7.16 9.74 -6.59
N LYS A 49 6.52 10.16 -5.50
CA LYS A 49 6.58 9.56 -4.16
C LYS A 49 5.19 9.22 -3.63
N THR A 50 5.11 8.42 -2.56
CA THR A 50 3.86 8.02 -1.92
C THR A 50 3.82 8.41 -0.43
N PHE A 51 2.72 9.02 0.02
CA PHE A 51 2.52 9.35 1.45
C PHE A 51 2.12 8.11 2.26
N PRO A 52 2.39 8.00 3.56
CA PRO A 52 3.13 8.96 4.39
C PRO A 52 4.64 8.68 4.44
N THR A 53 5.11 7.60 3.82
CA THR A 53 6.50 7.13 3.92
C THR A 53 7.47 7.91 3.03
N ASN A 54 6.96 8.63 2.02
CA ASN A 54 7.73 9.26 0.95
C ASN A 54 8.51 8.26 0.09
N ASP A 55 8.10 6.98 0.08
CA ASP A 55 8.70 5.98 -0.83
C ASP A 55 8.47 6.39 -2.28
N CYS A 56 9.51 6.26 -3.09
CA CYS A 56 9.41 6.46 -4.53
C CYS A 56 8.41 5.46 -5.14
N ALA A 57 7.39 5.98 -5.83
CA ALA A 57 6.26 5.18 -6.28
C ALA A 57 6.68 4.08 -7.25
N ILE A 58 7.61 4.38 -8.17
CA ILE A 58 8.10 3.37 -9.12
C ILE A 58 8.91 2.27 -8.42
N CYS A 59 9.58 2.56 -7.30
CA CYS A 59 10.38 1.58 -6.58
C CYS A 59 9.53 0.49 -5.93
N ILE A 60 8.27 0.79 -5.63
CA ILE A 60 7.32 -0.17 -5.06
C ILE A 60 6.35 -0.73 -6.12
N ALA A 61 6.12 -0.01 -7.23
CA ALA A 61 5.28 -0.48 -8.33
C ALA A 61 6.02 -1.41 -9.31
N ALA A 62 7.23 -1.05 -9.74
CA ALA A 62 7.98 -1.79 -10.75
C ALA A 62 8.27 -3.25 -10.36
N PRO A 63 8.66 -3.59 -9.11
CA PRO A 63 8.79 -4.98 -8.69
C PRO A 63 7.55 -5.82 -8.99
N LYS A 64 6.36 -5.31 -8.61
CA LYS A 64 5.09 -6.01 -8.84
C LYS A 64 4.74 -6.12 -10.31
N MET A 65 5.08 -5.12 -11.12
CA MET A 65 4.89 -5.16 -12.56
C MET A 65 5.72 -6.27 -13.20
N VAL A 66 7.01 -6.37 -12.83
CA VAL A 66 7.91 -7.41 -13.34
C VAL A 66 7.51 -8.78 -12.82
N GLU A 67 7.22 -8.91 -11.53
CA GLU A 67 6.74 -10.14 -10.90
C GLU A 67 5.50 -10.67 -11.62
N LEU A 68 4.51 -9.81 -11.89
CA LEU A 68 3.31 -10.19 -12.61
C LEU A 68 3.60 -10.67 -14.03
N ALA A 69 4.42 -9.93 -14.78
CA ALA A 69 4.71 -10.24 -16.18
C ALA A 69 5.52 -11.53 -16.34
N ARG A 70 6.24 -11.96 -15.30
CA ARG A 70 7.05 -13.19 -15.29
C ARG A 70 6.39 -14.37 -14.60
N HIS A 71 5.31 -14.16 -13.87
CA HIS A 71 4.69 -15.22 -13.09
C HIS A 71 4.15 -16.31 -14.04
N PRO A 72 4.53 -17.59 -13.88
CA PRO A 72 4.22 -18.65 -14.85
C PRO A 72 2.72 -18.96 -14.96
N ASN A 73 1.95 -18.70 -13.90
CA ASN A 73 0.49 -18.84 -13.92
C ASN A 73 -0.27 -17.58 -14.38
N ILE A 74 0.43 -16.51 -14.80
CA ILE A 74 -0.21 -15.28 -15.27
C ILE A 74 0.04 -15.13 -16.77
N THR A 75 -1.04 -14.93 -17.52
CA THR A 75 -0.97 -14.45 -18.90
C THR A 75 -1.37 -12.98 -18.92
N LEU A 76 -0.45 -12.10 -19.32
CA LEU A 76 -0.69 -10.68 -19.45
C LEU A 76 -1.06 -10.33 -20.89
N LEU A 77 -2.23 -9.70 -21.07
CA LEU A 77 -2.73 -9.22 -22.34
C LEU A 77 -2.95 -7.71 -22.28
N THR A 78 -1.96 -6.95 -22.76
CA THR A 78 -2.05 -5.49 -22.90
C THR A 78 -2.72 -5.08 -24.22
N SER A 79 -3.10 -3.80 -24.31
CA SER A 79 -3.87 -3.25 -25.44
C SER A 79 -5.13 -4.06 -25.73
N ALA A 80 -5.78 -4.58 -24.68
CA ALA A 80 -6.94 -5.44 -24.80
C ALA A 80 -8.07 -5.00 -23.87
N GLN A 81 -9.30 -5.29 -24.29
CA GLN A 81 -10.50 -4.92 -23.55
C GLN A 81 -11.57 -6.00 -23.65
N VAL A 82 -12.38 -6.15 -22.61
CA VAL A 82 -13.51 -7.08 -22.59
C VAL A 82 -14.69 -6.46 -23.31
N GLU A 83 -15.25 -7.17 -24.30
CA GLU A 83 -16.39 -6.73 -25.10
C GLU A 83 -17.71 -7.32 -24.60
N GLN A 84 -17.69 -8.58 -24.17
CA GLN A 84 -18.90 -9.27 -23.72
C GLN A 84 -18.55 -10.41 -22.76
N VAL A 85 -19.37 -10.61 -21.72
CA VAL A 85 -19.29 -11.78 -20.83
C VAL A 85 -20.64 -12.48 -20.73
N ARG A 86 -20.65 -13.78 -21.05
CA ARG A 86 -21.82 -14.68 -20.94
C ARG A 86 -21.54 -15.76 -19.90
N GLY A 87 -22.59 -16.45 -19.45
CA GLY A 87 -22.48 -17.55 -18.47
C GLY A 87 -22.74 -17.11 -17.02
N SER A 88 -22.23 -17.88 -16.06
CA SER A 88 -22.47 -17.68 -14.63
C SER A 88 -21.21 -17.99 -13.82
N ALA A 89 -21.25 -17.70 -12.52
CA ALA A 89 -20.17 -18.04 -11.60
C ALA A 89 -19.73 -19.50 -11.79
N GLY A 90 -18.41 -19.72 -11.87
CA GLY A 90 -17.80 -21.01 -12.15
C GLY A 90 -17.59 -21.33 -13.64
N SER A 91 -18.28 -20.66 -14.57
CA SER A 91 -18.14 -20.86 -16.03
C SER A 91 -18.65 -19.67 -16.84
N PHE A 92 -17.82 -18.64 -16.97
CA PHE A 92 -18.01 -17.51 -17.87
C PHE A 92 -17.29 -17.71 -19.20
N GLU A 93 -17.91 -17.23 -20.27
CA GLU A 93 -17.25 -17.02 -21.55
C GLU A 93 -17.06 -15.51 -21.75
N ALA A 94 -15.81 -15.08 -21.92
CA ALA A 94 -15.43 -13.69 -22.13
C ALA A 94 -14.88 -13.49 -23.55
N LEU A 95 -15.50 -12.58 -24.29
CA LEU A 95 -15.00 -12.07 -25.56
C LEU A 95 -14.09 -10.87 -25.29
N ILE A 96 -12.84 -10.97 -25.72
CA ILE A 96 -11.80 -9.96 -25.51
C ILE A 96 -11.35 -9.45 -26.87
N TRP A 97 -11.33 -8.13 -27.03
CA TRP A 97 -10.79 -7.48 -28.21
C TRP A 97 -9.37 -7.00 -27.95
N ARG A 98 -8.39 -7.54 -28.69
CA ARG A 98 -7.00 -7.08 -28.64
C ARG A 98 -6.73 -6.11 -29.79
N GLN A 99 -6.47 -4.86 -29.44
CA GLN A 99 -6.03 -3.84 -30.40
C GLN A 99 -4.61 -4.15 -30.89
N THR A 100 -4.34 -3.81 -32.15
CA THR A 100 -2.97 -3.90 -32.68
C THR A 100 -2.12 -2.77 -32.13
N THR A 101 -0.91 -3.08 -31.73
CA THR A 101 0.12 -2.10 -31.35
C THR A 101 0.99 -1.70 -32.55
N TYR A 102 0.78 -2.36 -33.70
CA TYR A 102 1.61 -2.30 -34.91
C TYR A 102 3.09 -2.65 -34.66
N VAL A 103 3.38 -3.33 -33.57
CA VAL A 103 4.71 -3.77 -33.17
C VAL A 103 4.58 -5.17 -32.59
N ASP A 104 5.34 -6.11 -33.16
CA ASP A 104 5.41 -7.49 -32.69
C ASP A 104 6.18 -7.55 -31.35
N PRO A 105 5.51 -7.86 -30.23
CA PRO A 105 6.14 -7.91 -28.92
C PRO A 105 7.21 -9.01 -28.81
N ALA A 106 7.16 -10.06 -29.65
CA ALA A 106 8.15 -11.13 -29.63
C ALA A 106 9.50 -10.71 -30.25
N LYS A 107 9.48 -9.71 -31.14
CA LYS A 107 10.68 -9.20 -31.84
C LYS A 107 11.18 -7.86 -31.29
N CYS A 108 10.32 -7.12 -30.61
CA CYS A 108 10.67 -5.81 -30.07
C CYS A 108 11.67 -5.95 -28.91
N THR A 109 12.77 -5.21 -28.98
CA THR A 109 13.80 -5.16 -27.93
C THR A 109 13.66 -3.96 -27.00
N GLY A 110 12.77 -3.02 -27.29
CA GLY A 110 12.63 -1.80 -26.49
C GLY A 110 13.76 -0.78 -26.65
N CYS A 111 14.62 -0.90 -27.67
CA CYS A 111 15.84 -0.07 -27.83
C CYS A 111 15.61 1.44 -28.14
N GLY A 112 14.44 1.78 -28.67
CA GLY A 112 14.03 3.16 -28.96
C GLY A 112 14.53 3.80 -30.25
N ASP A 113 15.27 3.08 -31.10
CA ASP A 113 15.70 3.60 -32.43
C ASP A 113 14.54 4.07 -33.29
N CYS A 114 13.44 3.32 -33.27
CA CYS A 114 12.24 3.62 -34.01
C CYS A 114 11.58 4.95 -33.59
N ALA A 115 11.64 5.31 -32.30
CA ALA A 115 11.16 6.59 -31.81
C ALA A 115 12.10 7.74 -32.19
N ARG A 116 13.42 7.54 -32.13
CA ARG A 116 14.40 8.53 -32.63
C ARG A 116 14.19 8.86 -34.10
N ALA A 117 13.84 7.87 -34.92
CA ALA A 117 13.57 8.05 -36.35
C ALA A 117 12.20 8.68 -36.67
N CYS A 118 11.28 8.77 -35.69
CA CYS A 118 9.92 9.24 -35.94
C CYS A 118 9.86 10.77 -36.09
N PRO A 119 9.33 11.31 -37.20
CA PRO A 119 9.23 12.75 -37.42
C PRO A 119 8.01 13.39 -36.76
N VAL A 120 7.10 12.59 -36.17
CA VAL A 120 5.83 13.08 -35.62
C VAL A 120 5.98 13.34 -34.12
N GLU A 121 5.56 14.52 -33.69
CA GLU A 121 5.37 14.89 -32.28
C GLU A 121 3.89 14.82 -31.90
N VAL A 122 3.60 14.29 -30.72
CA VAL A 122 2.25 14.12 -30.15
C VAL A 122 2.30 14.55 -28.69
N ALA A 123 1.23 15.19 -28.19
CA ALA A 123 1.16 15.54 -26.77
C ALA A 123 1.26 14.29 -25.88
N ASP A 124 2.13 14.34 -24.87
CA ASP A 124 2.37 13.21 -23.97
C ASP A 124 1.35 13.18 -22.84
N LEU A 125 0.36 12.29 -22.96
CA LEU A 125 -0.69 12.10 -21.96
C LEU A 125 -0.16 11.53 -20.64
N PHE A 126 0.92 10.73 -20.66
CA PHE A 126 1.51 10.19 -19.43
C PHE A 126 2.08 11.33 -18.57
N ASN A 127 2.76 12.26 -19.23
CA ASN A 127 3.28 13.49 -18.64
C ASN A 127 2.26 14.64 -18.54
N GLY A 128 0.95 14.35 -18.68
CA GLY A 128 -0.11 15.35 -18.47
C GLY A 128 -0.08 16.51 -19.48
N ARG A 129 0.37 16.25 -20.71
CA ARG A 129 0.54 17.23 -21.81
C ARG A 129 1.58 18.33 -21.51
N LEU A 130 2.50 18.09 -20.58
CA LEU A 130 3.61 19.00 -20.27
C LEU A 130 4.83 18.80 -21.19
N SER A 131 4.82 17.75 -22.02
CA SER A 131 5.84 17.46 -23.02
C SER A 131 5.21 16.81 -24.24
N THR A 132 6.02 16.61 -25.27
CA THR A 132 5.67 15.78 -26.43
C THR A 132 6.31 14.40 -26.32
N ARG A 133 5.74 13.47 -27.07
CA ARG A 133 6.27 12.14 -27.36
C ARG A 133 6.18 11.91 -28.87
N LYS A 134 6.81 10.84 -29.33
CA LYS A 134 6.70 10.41 -30.73
C LYS A 134 5.41 9.63 -31.00
N ALA A 135 5.00 9.52 -32.26
CA ALA A 135 3.86 8.68 -32.65
C ALA A 135 4.11 7.19 -32.39
N ILE A 136 5.35 6.70 -32.58
CA ILE A 136 5.80 5.42 -32.04
C ILE A 136 6.49 5.66 -30.70
N PHE A 137 5.98 5.06 -29.63
CA PHE A 137 6.38 5.42 -28.27
C PHE A 137 6.39 4.21 -27.33
N LEU A 138 7.16 4.33 -26.26
CA LEU A 138 7.05 3.48 -25.08
C LEU A 138 6.22 4.25 -24.05
N GLN A 139 5.26 3.59 -23.39
CA GLN A 139 4.29 4.27 -22.50
C GLN A 139 4.97 5.12 -21.41
N PHE A 140 6.05 4.60 -20.83
CA PHE A 140 6.98 5.27 -19.92
C PHE A 140 8.26 4.42 -19.79
N PRO A 141 9.37 4.94 -19.24
CA PRO A 141 10.67 4.25 -19.28
C PRO A 141 10.71 2.87 -18.60
N GLN A 142 9.87 2.63 -17.58
CA GLN A 142 9.77 1.34 -16.87
C GLN A 142 8.51 0.55 -17.28
N ALA A 143 7.95 0.82 -18.45
CA ALA A 143 6.75 0.14 -18.95
C ALA A 143 6.95 -1.39 -18.96
N VAL A 144 5.88 -2.10 -18.61
CA VAL A 144 5.81 -3.56 -18.66
C VAL A 144 4.53 -3.96 -19.41
N PRO A 145 4.63 -4.70 -20.53
CA PRO A 145 5.86 -5.10 -21.19
C PRO A 145 6.63 -3.91 -21.77
N ALA A 146 7.96 -4.01 -21.85
CA ALA A 146 8.83 -2.98 -22.44
C ALA A 146 8.76 -2.96 -23.99
N VAL A 147 7.56 -2.78 -24.56
CA VAL A 147 7.28 -2.86 -26.00
C VAL A 147 6.76 -1.52 -26.52
N TYR A 148 7.36 -1.05 -27.63
CA TYR A 148 6.89 0.16 -28.32
C TYR A 148 5.52 -0.05 -28.97
N THR A 149 4.74 1.02 -29.07
CA THR A 149 3.40 1.02 -29.70
C THR A 149 3.28 2.19 -30.65
N ILE A 150 2.58 2.02 -31.77
CA ILE A 150 2.29 3.10 -32.72
C ILE A 150 0.89 3.67 -32.45
N ASP A 151 0.84 4.97 -32.15
CA ASP A 151 -0.38 5.75 -32.15
C ASP A 151 -0.79 6.06 -33.61
N TYR A 152 -1.59 5.17 -34.19
CA TYR A 152 -2.00 5.27 -35.58
C TYR A 152 -2.79 6.54 -35.90
N ARG A 153 -3.47 7.16 -34.92
CA ARG A 153 -4.24 8.40 -35.15
C ARG A 153 -3.35 9.58 -35.53
N HIS A 154 -2.08 9.55 -35.13
CA HIS A 154 -1.10 10.59 -35.43
C HIS A 154 0.00 10.12 -36.39
N CYS A 155 0.12 8.81 -36.64
CA CYS A 155 1.12 8.26 -37.55
C CYS A 155 0.88 8.72 -39.00
N VAL A 156 1.93 9.16 -39.69
CA VAL A 156 1.89 9.62 -41.09
C VAL A 156 2.24 8.52 -42.12
N GLY A 157 2.52 7.29 -41.68
CA GLY A 157 2.75 6.15 -42.58
C GLY A 157 4.06 6.20 -43.38
N CYS A 158 5.08 6.95 -42.96
CA CYS A 158 6.33 7.15 -43.73
C CYS A 158 7.34 5.98 -43.69
N GLY A 159 7.11 4.97 -42.84
CA GLY A 159 7.98 3.79 -42.68
C GLY A 159 9.34 4.05 -42.02
N ALA A 160 9.60 5.25 -41.47
CA ALA A 160 10.90 5.56 -40.86
C ALA A 160 11.23 4.69 -39.65
N CYS A 161 10.22 4.38 -38.82
CA CYS A 161 10.38 3.50 -37.67
C CYS A 161 10.73 2.05 -38.04
N ASP A 162 10.21 1.56 -39.17
CA ASP A 162 10.46 0.22 -39.70
C ASP A 162 11.88 0.09 -40.24
N ARG A 163 12.33 1.06 -41.05
CA ARG A 163 13.72 1.10 -41.55
C ARG A 163 14.76 1.18 -40.42
N ALA A 164 14.42 1.82 -39.31
CA ALA A 164 15.29 1.92 -38.13
C ALA A 164 15.26 0.67 -37.23
N CYS A 165 14.30 -0.25 -37.41
CA CYS A 165 14.11 -1.40 -36.55
C CYS A 165 14.94 -2.61 -37.04
N ALA A 166 16.12 -2.80 -36.45
CA ALA A 166 17.02 -3.90 -36.83
C ALA A 166 16.40 -5.31 -36.69
N THR A 167 15.45 -5.50 -35.76
CA THR A 167 14.79 -6.80 -35.52
C THR A 167 13.56 -7.03 -36.39
N GLY A 168 13.14 -6.06 -37.21
CA GLY A 168 11.93 -6.16 -38.03
C GLY A 168 10.67 -6.33 -37.20
N ALA A 169 10.58 -5.65 -36.05
CA ALA A 169 9.45 -5.75 -35.14
C ALA A 169 8.23 -4.91 -35.56
N ILE A 170 8.38 -3.92 -36.45
CA ILE A 170 7.26 -3.09 -36.90
C ILE A 170 6.34 -3.92 -37.81
N ALA A 171 5.04 -3.93 -37.50
CA ALA A 171 4.07 -4.83 -38.11
C ALA A 171 2.78 -4.07 -38.52
N PHE A 172 2.89 -3.18 -39.52
CA PHE A 172 1.75 -2.35 -39.97
C PHE A 172 0.53 -3.15 -40.45
N LEU A 173 0.74 -4.37 -40.96
CA LEU A 173 -0.33 -5.23 -41.47
C LEU A 173 -0.97 -6.11 -40.38
N GLN A 174 -0.51 -6.03 -39.13
CA GLN A 174 -1.08 -6.79 -38.03
C GLN A 174 -2.49 -6.30 -37.72
N ARG A 175 -3.49 -7.15 -37.95
CA ARG A 175 -4.89 -6.87 -37.64
C ARG A 175 -5.21 -7.16 -36.18
N ALA A 176 -6.11 -6.37 -35.61
CA ALA A 176 -6.75 -6.67 -34.34
C ALA A 176 -7.43 -8.05 -34.41
N ARG A 177 -7.49 -8.75 -33.27
CA ARG A 177 -8.05 -10.10 -33.20
C ARG A 177 -8.98 -10.20 -31.98
N PRO A 178 -10.21 -10.72 -32.16
CA PRO A 178 -11.02 -11.16 -31.03
C PRO A 178 -10.42 -12.45 -30.46
N LEU A 179 -10.48 -12.59 -29.14
CA LEU A 179 -10.12 -13.78 -28.39
C LEU A 179 -11.29 -14.15 -27.49
N THR A 180 -11.76 -15.39 -27.59
CA THR A 180 -12.75 -15.94 -26.67
C THR A 180 -12.04 -16.81 -25.65
N VAL A 181 -12.28 -16.55 -24.36
CA VAL A 181 -11.72 -17.32 -23.25
C VAL A 181 -12.81 -17.79 -22.32
N THR A 182 -12.59 -18.93 -21.68
CA THR A 182 -13.47 -19.42 -20.60
C THR A 182 -12.79 -19.19 -19.26
N VAL A 183 -13.50 -18.58 -18.31
CA VAL A 183 -13.01 -18.27 -16.95
C VAL A 183 -14.02 -18.65 -15.89
N GLY A 184 -13.59 -18.99 -14.68
CA GLY A 184 -14.50 -19.34 -13.60
C GLY A 184 -14.94 -18.16 -12.74
N SER A 185 -14.11 -17.13 -12.63
CA SER A 185 -14.42 -15.89 -11.90
C SER A 185 -13.78 -14.68 -12.55
N ILE A 186 -14.28 -13.48 -12.23
CA ILE A 186 -13.81 -12.21 -12.80
C ILE A 186 -13.53 -11.21 -11.67
N VAL A 187 -12.40 -10.52 -11.72
CA VAL A 187 -12.06 -9.41 -10.83
C VAL A 187 -11.97 -8.12 -11.66
N VAL A 188 -12.73 -7.10 -11.27
CA VAL A 188 -12.75 -5.78 -11.91
C VAL A 188 -11.89 -4.82 -11.09
N ALA A 189 -10.77 -4.41 -11.67
CA ALA A 189 -9.74 -3.59 -11.04
C ALA A 189 -9.35 -2.37 -11.91
N THR A 190 -10.33 -1.77 -12.58
CA THR A 190 -10.13 -0.67 -13.55
C THR A 190 -9.64 0.64 -12.93
N GLY A 191 -9.63 0.74 -11.60
CA GLY A 191 -9.15 1.92 -10.88
C GLY A 191 -10.06 3.13 -11.09
N PHE A 192 -9.45 4.32 -11.13
CA PHE A 192 -10.10 5.61 -11.28
C PHE A 192 -9.25 6.54 -12.13
N GLU A 193 -9.81 7.66 -12.54
CA GLU A 193 -9.10 8.79 -13.14
C GLU A 193 -9.12 10.01 -12.20
N VAL A 194 -8.26 10.99 -12.50
CA VAL A 194 -8.23 12.29 -11.83
C VAL A 194 -8.89 13.31 -12.75
N LEU A 195 -9.82 14.11 -12.23
CA LEU A 195 -10.54 15.12 -12.98
C LEU A 195 -9.56 16.15 -13.57
N GLU A 196 -9.61 16.35 -14.88
CA GLU A 196 -9.09 17.55 -15.54
C GLU A 196 -10.20 18.62 -15.54
N PRO A 197 -10.07 19.72 -14.78
CA PRO A 197 -11.15 20.68 -14.55
C PRO A 197 -11.27 21.69 -15.71
N THR A 198 -11.48 21.20 -16.93
CA THR A 198 -11.61 22.05 -18.14
C THR A 198 -12.96 22.78 -18.22
N THR A 199 -14.02 22.19 -17.65
CA THR A 199 -15.38 22.74 -17.67
C THR A 199 -15.90 23.11 -16.29
N LEU A 200 -15.31 22.57 -15.22
CA LEU A 200 -15.67 22.82 -13.83
C LEU A 200 -14.63 23.71 -13.16
N ARG A 201 -15.05 24.56 -12.22
CA ARG A 201 -14.17 25.44 -11.44
C ARG A 201 -13.29 26.37 -12.32
N LYS A 202 -13.89 26.95 -13.37
CA LYS A 202 -13.21 27.84 -14.33
C LYS A 202 -12.60 29.08 -13.67
N GLU A 203 -13.14 29.48 -12.53
CA GLU A 203 -12.60 30.54 -11.67
C GLU A 203 -11.14 30.30 -11.24
N TYR A 204 -10.63 29.07 -11.32
CA TYR A 204 -9.24 28.73 -11.02
C TYR A 204 -8.30 28.75 -12.23
N GLY A 205 -8.82 29.00 -13.44
CA GLY A 205 -8.00 29.28 -14.63
C GLY A 205 -7.27 28.09 -15.25
N TYR A 206 -7.60 26.83 -14.90
CA TYR A 206 -6.99 25.66 -15.54
C TYR A 206 -7.25 25.64 -17.06
N GLY A 207 -6.20 25.41 -17.85
CA GLY A 207 -6.23 25.45 -19.31
C GLY A 207 -6.27 26.87 -19.91
N ARG A 208 -6.45 27.91 -19.09
CA ARG A 208 -6.32 29.32 -19.48
C ARG A 208 -4.95 29.88 -19.10
N PHE A 209 -4.49 29.59 -17.88
CA PHE A 209 -3.22 30.06 -17.34
C PHE A 209 -2.18 28.94 -17.37
N ALA A 210 -1.00 29.22 -17.91
CA ALA A 210 0.06 28.21 -18.08
C ALA A 210 0.58 27.67 -16.74
N ASN A 211 0.59 28.51 -15.70
CA ASN A 211 1.10 28.19 -14.37
C ASN A 211 0.05 27.55 -13.44
N VAL A 212 -1.10 27.15 -13.97
CA VAL A 212 -2.12 26.37 -13.23
C VAL A 212 -2.08 24.91 -13.68
N LEU A 213 -1.70 24.03 -12.76
CA LEU A 213 -1.53 22.60 -12.99
C LEU A 213 -2.53 21.79 -12.16
N THR A 214 -2.86 20.58 -12.61
CA THR A 214 -3.43 19.55 -11.73
C THR A 214 -2.33 18.96 -10.84
N ALA A 215 -2.71 18.40 -9.68
CA ALA A 215 -1.79 17.67 -8.81
C ALA A 215 -1.03 16.57 -9.56
N LEU A 216 -1.70 15.83 -10.46
CA LEU A 216 -1.05 14.78 -11.23
C LEU A 216 -0.05 15.32 -12.27
N GLN A 217 -0.26 16.51 -12.83
CA GLN A 217 0.76 17.19 -13.65
C GLN A 217 1.95 17.63 -12.79
N TYR A 218 1.70 18.11 -11.58
CA TYR A 218 2.74 18.48 -10.63
C TYR A 218 3.62 17.28 -10.24
N GLU A 219 3.02 16.10 -10.01
CA GLU A 219 3.74 14.83 -9.81
C GLU A 219 4.68 14.51 -10.98
N ARG A 220 4.26 14.78 -12.21
CA ARG A 220 5.11 14.58 -13.39
C ARG A 220 6.30 15.55 -13.39
N LEU A 221 6.12 16.81 -13.00
CA LEU A 221 7.24 17.75 -12.86
C LEU A 221 8.25 17.33 -11.79
N LEU A 222 7.79 16.79 -10.65
CA LEU A 222 8.67 16.33 -9.57
C LEU A 222 9.39 15.01 -9.93
N SER A 223 8.77 14.17 -10.75
CA SER A 223 9.28 12.85 -11.09
C SER A 223 10.59 12.89 -11.87
N ALA A 224 11.57 12.07 -11.47
CA ALA A 224 12.84 11.93 -12.19
C ALA A 224 12.70 11.42 -13.64
N SER A 225 11.65 10.65 -13.95
CA SER A 225 11.29 10.24 -15.32
C SER A 225 10.30 11.19 -16.00
N GLY A 226 10.06 12.35 -15.39
CA GLY A 226 9.16 13.38 -15.87
C GLY A 226 9.77 14.29 -16.94
N PRO A 227 8.98 15.22 -17.49
CA PRO A 227 9.39 16.07 -18.61
C PRO A 227 10.54 17.02 -18.28
N THR A 228 10.69 17.39 -17.00
CA THR A 228 11.79 18.25 -16.51
C THR A 228 12.90 17.43 -15.81
N GLY A 229 12.85 16.11 -15.94
CA GLY A 229 13.71 15.18 -15.22
C GLY A 229 13.64 15.30 -13.70
N GLY A 230 12.57 15.89 -13.13
CA GLY A 230 12.43 16.12 -11.69
C GLY A 230 12.93 17.48 -11.19
N THR A 231 13.27 18.40 -12.11
CA THR A 231 13.53 19.81 -11.72
C THR A 231 12.20 20.56 -11.67
N LEU A 232 11.92 21.22 -10.54
CA LEU A 232 10.71 22.02 -10.39
C LEU A 232 10.84 23.35 -11.15
N THR A 233 10.06 23.51 -12.22
CA THR A 233 10.04 24.73 -13.04
C THR A 233 8.61 25.14 -13.36
N ARG A 234 8.40 26.43 -13.60
CA ARG A 234 7.15 26.98 -14.12
C ARG A 234 6.96 26.55 -15.58
N PRO A 235 5.75 26.10 -15.96
CA PRO A 235 5.47 25.79 -17.37
C PRO A 235 5.55 26.98 -18.31
N SER A 236 5.32 28.22 -17.83
CA SER A 236 5.25 29.39 -18.70
C SER A 236 6.61 29.86 -19.22
N ASP A 237 7.66 29.77 -18.39
CA ASP A 237 8.98 30.34 -18.69
C ASP A 237 10.19 29.47 -18.29
N GLY A 238 9.94 28.29 -17.69
CA GLY A 238 10.98 27.36 -17.26
C GLY A 238 11.76 27.79 -16.00
N GLN A 239 11.41 28.89 -15.36
CA GLN A 239 12.09 29.37 -14.14
C GLN A 239 11.63 28.61 -12.89
N PRO A 240 12.46 28.50 -11.84
CA PRO A 240 12.04 27.89 -10.57
C PRO A 240 11.00 28.77 -9.86
N PRO A 241 9.89 28.20 -9.34
CA PRO A 241 8.88 28.97 -8.61
C PRO A 241 9.36 29.29 -7.18
N ALA A 242 9.28 30.54 -6.76
CA ALA A 242 9.55 30.94 -5.37
C ALA A 242 8.34 30.66 -4.45
N ARG A 243 7.10 30.68 -4.99
CA ARG A 243 5.86 30.45 -4.23
C ARG A 243 4.93 29.51 -4.97
N VAL A 244 4.56 28.40 -4.33
CA VAL A 244 3.62 27.42 -4.87
C VAL A 244 2.42 27.29 -3.94
N ALA A 245 1.22 27.26 -4.52
CA ALA A 245 -0.02 27.05 -3.79
C ALA A 245 -0.77 25.80 -4.25
N TRP A 246 -1.46 25.12 -3.32
CA TRP A 246 -2.38 24.04 -3.61
C TRP A 246 -3.80 24.43 -3.21
N ILE A 247 -4.78 24.19 -4.09
CA ILE A 247 -6.20 24.36 -3.78
C ILE A 247 -6.84 23.00 -3.60
N GLN A 248 -7.42 22.75 -2.42
CA GLN A 248 -8.12 21.50 -2.11
C GLN A 248 -9.55 21.44 -2.68
N CYS A 249 -10.06 20.22 -2.77
CA CYS A 249 -11.47 19.93 -3.10
C CYS A 249 -11.92 20.50 -4.46
N VAL A 250 -11.03 20.54 -5.45
CA VAL A 250 -11.39 21.03 -6.79
C VAL A 250 -12.28 19.99 -7.49
N GLY A 251 -13.59 20.26 -7.50
CA GLY A 251 -14.61 19.38 -8.08
C GLY A 251 -15.10 18.26 -7.16
N SER A 252 -14.55 18.12 -5.95
CA SER A 252 -15.07 17.23 -4.90
C SER A 252 -15.83 18.02 -3.84
N ARG A 253 -16.69 17.35 -3.05
CA ARG A 253 -17.48 17.98 -1.98
C ARG A 253 -18.25 19.21 -2.49
N SER A 254 -18.83 19.10 -3.69
CA SER A 254 -19.51 20.21 -4.37
C SER A 254 -20.86 19.75 -4.91
N LEU A 255 -21.94 20.36 -4.40
CA LEU A 255 -23.31 20.15 -4.89
C LEU A 255 -23.62 21.02 -6.13
N GLN A 256 -23.01 22.21 -6.22
CA GLN A 256 -23.18 23.16 -7.32
C GLN A 256 -22.10 22.92 -8.39
N GLY A 257 -22.28 21.85 -9.18
CA GLY A 257 -21.30 21.43 -10.19
C GLY A 257 -20.09 20.71 -9.56
N GLY A 258 -19.90 19.46 -9.96
CA GLY A 258 -18.87 18.57 -9.40
C GLY A 258 -19.48 17.33 -8.74
N TYR A 259 -18.74 16.74 -7.82
CA TYR A 259 -19.09 15.49 -7.16
C TYR A 259 -19.37 15.71 -5.67
N PRO A 260 -20.44 15.11 -5.11
CA PRO A 260 -20.85 15.36 -3.73
C PRO A 260 -19.96 14.66 -2.70
N TYR A 261 -19.13 13.70 -3.12
CA TYR A 261 -18.28 12.92 -2.24
C TYR A 261 -16.89 13.51 -2.03
N CYS A 262 -16.21 12.95 -1.04
CA CYS A 262 -14.80 13.20 -0.79
C CYS A 262 -13.91 12.21 -1.52
N SER A 263 -12.87 12.73 -2.18
CA SER A 263 -11.90 11.94 -2.95
C SER A 263 -10.87 11.15 -2.11
N LYS A 264 -10.97 11.18 -0.77
CA LYS A 264 -10.09 10.53 0.24
C LYS A 264 -8.60 10.91 0.21
N ILE A 265 -7.96 11.09 -0.94
CA ILE A 265 -6.49 11.14 -1.04
C ILE A 265 -5.90 12.55 -1.20
N CYS A 266 -6.72 13.55 -1.55
CA CYS A 266 -6.26 14.88 -1.95
C CYS A 266 -5.52 15.69 -0.90
N CYS A 267 -6.00 15.67 0.35
CA CYS A 267 -5.28 16.31 1.45
C CYS A 267 -3.86 15.75 1.60
N MET A 268 -3.70 14.43 1.45
CA MET A 268 -2.42 13.77 1.72
C MET A 268 -1.44 13.84 0.56
N TYR A 269 -1.88 13.72 -0.70
CA TYR A 269 -0.94 13.93 -1.80
C TYR A 269 -0.48 15.39 -1.87
N ALA A 270 -1.32 16.37 -1.51
CA ALA A 270 -0.90 17.77 -1.54
C ALA A 270 0.08 18.10 -0.40
N THR A 271 -0.17 17.57 0.81
CA THR A 271 0.82 17.64 1.90
C THR A 271 2.13 16.99 1.49
N LYS A 272 2.07 15.85 0.78
CA LYS A 272 3.26 15.17 0.27
C LYS A 272 3.97 16.03 -0.77
N GLU A 273 3.29 16.46 -1.82
CA GLU A 273 3.84 17.33 -2.86
C GLU A 273 4.50 18.55 -2.26
N ALA A 274 3.81 19.29 -1.37
CA ALA A 274 4.36 20.45 -0.69
C ALA A 274 5.63 20.15 0.13
N LEU A 275 5.64 19.04 0.88
CA LEU A 275 6.84 18.64 1.64
C LEU A 275 8.00 18.30 0.71
N ILE A 276 7.75 17.54 -0.36
CA ILE A 276 8.78 17.19 -1.37
C ILE A 276 9.28 18.43 -2.10
N THR A 277 8.42 19.42 -2.36
CA THR A 277 8.82 20.72 -2.90
C THR A 277 9.86 21.39 -2.01
N LEU A 278 9.64 21.43 -0.69
CA LEU A 278 10.60 22.04 0.24
C LEU A 278 11.89 21.22 0.36
N GLU A 279 11.84 19.89 0.24
CA GLU A 279 13.03 19.03 0.17
C GLU A 279 13.87 19.29 -1.09
N HIS A 280 13.22 19.44 -2.26
CA HIS A 280 13.91 19.62 -3.55
C HIS A 280 14.31 21.08 -3.82
N ALA A 281 13.55 22.04 -3.29
CA ALA A 281 13.76 23.47 -3.47
C ALA A 281 13.52 24.22 -2.14
N PRO A 282 14.50 24.22 -1.22
CA PRO A 282 14.35 24.78 0.14
C PRO A 282 14.00 26.27 0.20
N ALA A 283 14.27 27.03 -0.88
CA ALA A 283 13.93 28.44 -0.99
C ALA A 283 12.46 28.69 -1.36
N THR A 284 11.75 27.68 -1.88
CA THR A 284 10.35 27.79 -2.28
C THR A 284 9.45 27.83 -1.04
N ARG A 285 8.38 28.62 -1.09
CA ARG A 285 7.34 28.66 -0.06
C ARG A 285 6.11 27.89 -0.53
N ALA A 286 5.63 26.96 0.30
CA ALA A 286 4.47 26.13 -0.01
C ALA A 286 3.24 26.55 0.83
N THR A 287 2.09 26.73 0.17
CA THR A 287 0.82 27.06 0.83
C THR A 287 -0.30 26.11 0.39
N ILE A 288 -1.05 25.54 1.33
CA ILE A 288 -2.20 24.66 1.05
C ILE A 288 -3.49 25.32 1.54
N PHE A 289 -4.41 25.59 0.61
CA PHE A 289 -5.76 26.09 0.89
C PHE A 289 -6.75 24.93 1.06
N TYR A 290 -7.35 24.81 2.25
CA TYR A 290 -8.20 23.68 2.61
C TYR A 290 -9.50 24.08 3.34
N MET A 291 -10.51 23.21 3.36
CA MET A 291 -11.72 23.39 4.18
C MET A 291 -11.64 22.62 5.50
N ASP A 292 -11.42 21.31 5.39
CA ASP A 292 -11.15 20.39 6.50
C ASP A 292 -9.97 19.51 6.09
N LEU A 293 -9.01 19.32 6.98
CA LEU A 293 -7.87 18.46 6.69
C LEU A 293 -8.21 16.99 7.00
N ARG A 294 -8.33 16.16 5.96
CA ARG A 294 -8.76 14.76 6.08
C ARG A 294 -7.58 13.79 6.18
N ALA A 295 -6.71 14.02 7.16
CA ALA A 295 -5.62 13.12 7.52
C ALA A 295 -6.12 11.94 8.37
N TYR A 296 -6.88 11.02 7.76
CA TYR A 296 -7.61 9.96 8.48
C TYR A 296 -6.85 8.64 8.61
N GLY A 297 -5.85 8.37 7.77
CA GLY A 297 -5.10 7.12 7.75
C GLY A 297 -4.11 7.02 8.90
N LYS A 298 -3.60 5.81 9.14
CA LYS A 298 -2.55 5.58 10.14
C LYS A 298 -1.34 6.45 9.79
N GLU A 299 -0.82 7.17 10.79
CA GLU A 299 0.30 8.12 10.66
C GLU A 299 0.06 9.35 9.76
N PHE A 300 -1.14 9.54 9.19
CA PHE A 300 -1.41 10.69 8.30
C PHE A 300 -1.39 12.01 9.04
N GLN A 301 -1.86 12.03 10.29
CA GLN A 301 -1.83 13.23 11.13
C GLN A 301 -0.39 13.65 11.44
N GLN A 302 0.46 12.68 11.75
CA GLN A 302 1.87 12.87 12.03
C GLN A 302 2.60 13.36 10.78
N PHE A 303 2.26 12.82 9.61
CA PHE A 303 2.78 13.28 8.32
C PHE A 303 2.42 14.74 8.03
N TYR A 304 1.17 15.13 8.30
CA TYR A 304 0.73 16.52 8.22
C TYR A 304 1.53 17.43 9.17
N ARG A 305 1.67 17.05 10.45
CA ARG A 305 2.44 17.82 11.44
C ARG A 305 3.88 18.01 10.99
N ARG A 306 4.53 16.92 10.54
CA ARG A 306 5.88 16.97 9.96
C ARG A 306 5.96 18.01 8.84
N ALA A 307 5.02 18.01 7.89
CA ALA A 307 5.02 18.99 6.81
C ALA A 307 4.84 20.44 7.30
N ALA A 308 3.96 20.66 8.29
CA ALA A 308 3.80 21.98 8.92
C ALA A 308 5.08 22.44 9.64
N ASP A 309 5.73 21.54 10.38
CA ASP A 309 7.01 21.80 11.08
C ASP A 309 8.15 22.11 10.11
N HIS A 310 8.08 21.60 8.87
CA HIS A 310 9.02 21.91 7.79
C HIS A 310 8.66 23.21 7.04
N GLY A 311 7.64 23.95 7.47
CA GLY A 311 7.30 25.28 6.94
C GLY A 311 6.19 25.28 5.87
N VAL A 312 5.49 24.17 5.64
CA VAL A 312 4.29 24.19 4.77
C VAL A 312 3.18 24.97 5.49
N ARG A 313 2.69 26.04 4.86
CA ARG A 313 1.61 26.88 5.42
C ARG A 313 0.25 26.32 5.04
N TYR A 314 -0.65 26.19 6.01
CA TYR A 314 -2.01 25.71 5.80
C TYR A 314 -3.00 26.83 6.08
N ILE A 315 -3.81 27.19 5.07
CA ILE A 315 -4.81 28.25 5.16
C ILE A 315 -6.20 27.62 5.03
N ARG A 316 -7.06 27.86 6.03
CA ARG A 316 -8.42 27.33 6.01
C ARG A 316 -9.31 28.21 5.14
N SER A 317 -9.33 27.90 3.85
CA SER A 317 -10.14 28.58 2.86
C SER A 317 -10.51 27.67 1.69
N ARG A 318 -11.67 27.96 1.09
CA ARG A 318 -11.98 27.59 -0.29
C ARG A 318 -11.82 28.87 -1.13
N PRO A 319 -10.69 29.06 -1.85
CA PRO A 319 -10.45 30.27 -2.61
C PRO A 319 -11.59 30.60 -3.56
N ALA A 320 -11.91 31.88 -3.69
CA ALA A 320 -13.04 32.37 -4.48
C ALA A 320 -12.69 32.38 -5.98
N GLU A 321 -11.55 32.95 -6.34
CA GLU A 321 -11.11 33.09 -7.73
C GLU A 321 -9.58 33.23 -7.85
N VAL A 322 -9.09 33.05 -9.06
CA VAL A 322 -7.69 33.23 -9.46
C VAL A 322 -7.61 34.12 -10.70
N SER A 323 -6.77 35.14 -10.65
CA SER A 323 -6.41 36.01 -11.78
C SER A 323 -4.93 35.88 -12.12
N GLU A 324 -4.59 36.11 -13.39
CA GLU A 324 -3.19 36.10 -13.87
C GLU A 324 -2.71 37.54 -14.04
N ASN A 325 -1.52 37.82 -13.53
CA ASN A 325 -0.86 39.12 -13.63
C ASN A 325 -0.08 39.24 -14.95
N PRO A 326 0.36 40.44 -15.37
CA PRO A 326 1.15 40.61 -16.60
C PRO A 326 2.47 39.81 -16.67
N ASP A 327 3.06 39.50 -15.51
CA ASP A 327 4.26 38.67 -15.38
C ASP A 327 3.96 37.16 -15.30
N GLN A 328 2.71 36.76 -15.57
CA GLN A 328 2.20 35.38 -15.52
C GLN A 328 2.20 34.75 -14.12
N SER A 329 2.44 35.54 -13.07
CA SER A 329 2.15 35.13 -11.69
C SER A 329 0.63 35.13 -11.44
N LEU A 330 0.19 34.37 -10.45
CA LEU A 330 -1.22 34.07 -10.18
C LEU A 330 -1.63 34.69 -8.86
N THR A 331 -2.59 35.60 -8.88
CA THR A 331 -3.18 36.19 -7.68
C THR A 331 -4.40 35.38 -7.26
N VAL A 332 -4.36 34.86 -6.03
CA VAL A 332 -5.43 34.06 -5.42
C VAL A 332 -6.19 34.92 -4.42
N SER A 333 -7.49 35.09 -4.62
CA SER A 333 -8.38 35.80 -3.69
C SER A 333 -9.08 34.80 -2.78
N TYR A 334 -8.93 34.97 -1.47
CA TYR A 334 -9.44 34.02 -0.48
C TYR A 334 -9.80 34.68 0.86
N GLU A 335 -10.77 34.09 1.56
CA GLU A 335 -11.06 34.43 2.96
C GLU A 335 -10.36 33.41 3.86
N ASP A 336 -9.52 33.86 4.80
CA ASP A 336 -9.09 33.00 5.89
C ASP A 336 -10.20 32.93 6.93
N THR A 337 -10.89 31.79 6.95
CA THR A 337 -12.07 31.59 7.80
C THR A 337 -11.75 31.53 9.29
N LEU A 338 -10.48 31.40 9.67
CA LEU A 338 -10.07 31.42 11.09
C LEU A 338 -9.86 32.85 11.60
N THR A 339 -9.51 33.78 10.72
CA THR A 339 -9.29 35.19 11.07
C THR A 339 -10.44 36.09 10.63
N GLY A 340 -11.29 35.63 9.71
CA GLY A 340 -12.36 36.40 9.08
C GLY A 340 -11.84 37.51 8.17
N THR A 341 -10.59 37.40 7.70
CA THR A 341 -9.95 38.41 6.85
C THR A 341 -9.86 37.93 5.41
N VAL A 342 -10.18 38.83 4.48
CA VAL A 342 -10.03 38.58 3.05
C VAL A 342 -8.63 38.98 2.62
N HIS A 343 -7.96 38.10 1.90
CA HIS A 343 -6.61 38.26 1.40
C HIS A 343 -6.56 38.13 -0.11
N SER A 344 -5.57 38.79 -0.70
CA SER A 344 -5.15 38.60 -2.08
C SER A 344 -3.65 38.35 -2.06
N GLU A 345 -3.24 37.18 -2.56
CA GLU A 345 -1.86 36.73 -2.47
C GLU A 345 -1.37 36.15 -3.80
N THR A 346 -0.19 36.58 -4.24
CA THR A 346 0.42 36.18 -5.51
C THR A 346 1.31 34.95 -5.38
N PHE A 347 1.18 34.01 -6.31
CA PHE A 347 1.95 32.77 -6.39
C PHE A 347 2.54 32.59 -7.79
N ASP A 348 3.69 31.91 -7.87
CA ASP A 348 4.36 31.62 -9.14
C ASP A 348 3.76 30.40 -9.85
N LEU A 349 3.17 29.50 -9.08
CA LEU A 349 2.57 28.26 -9.57
C LEU A 349 1.39 27.84 -8.68
N LEU A 350 0.31 27.38 -9.30
CA LEU A 350 -0.88 26.90 -8.62
C LEU A 350 -1.17 25.45 -8.99
N VAL A 351 -1.44 24.63 -7.97
CA VAL A 351 -1.71 23.20 -8.11
C VAL A 351 -3.13 22.89 -7.64
N LEU A 352 -3.94 22.36 -8.54
CA LEU A 352 -5.34 22.01 -8.28
C LEU A 352 -5.42 20.56 -7.80
N SER A 353 -5.89 20.38 -6.56
CA SER A 353 -6.13 19.07 -5.99
C SER A 353 -7.53 18.59 -6.39
N THR A 354 -7.61 17.94 -7.55
CA THR A 354 -8.86 17.64 -8.25
C THR A 354 -9.54 16.34 -7.82
N ALA A 355 -10.82 16.23 -8.17
CA ALA A 355 -11.66 15.09 -7.80
C ALA A 355 -11.21 13.78 -8.44
N ILE A 356 -11.42 12.69 -7.71
CA ILE A 356 -11.31 11.33 -8.23
C ILE A 356 -12.63 10.96 -8.89
N VAL A 357 -12.56 10.48 -10.12
CA VAL A 357 -13.71 10.18 -10.98
C VAL A 357 -13.61 8.77 -11.54
N PRO A 358 -14.72 8.11 -11.88
CA PRO A 358 -14.66 6.75 -12.41
C PRO A 358 -13.93 6.73 -13.77
N ALA A 359 -13.33 5.59 -14.10
CA ALA A 359 -12.71 5.44 -15.40
C ALA A 359 -13.79 5.56 -16.51
N PRO A 360 -13.53 6.28 -17.63
CA PRO A 360 -14.54 6.59 -18.65
C PRO A 360 -15.27 5.36 -19.23
N GLU A 361 -14.57 4.23 -19.31
CA GLU A 361 -15.10 2.99 -19.89
C GLU A 361 -15.92 2.16 -18.90
N ASN A 362 -16.01 2.53 -17.62
CA ASN A 362 -16.68 1.72 -16.60
C ASN A 362 -18.14 1.44 -16.98
N ARG A 363 -18.90 2.41 -17.50
CA ARG A 363 -20.30 2.20 -17.92
C ARG A 363 -20.42 1.21 -19.07
N ARG A 364 -19.49 1.24 -20.02
CA ARG A 364 -19.46 0.29 -21.14
C ARG A 364 -19.10 -1.11 -20.63
N LEU A 365 -18.04 -1.21 -19.83
CA LEU A 365 -17.61 -2.48 -19.24
C LEU A 365 -18.71 -3.08 -18.35
N ALA A 366 -19.42 -2.26 -17.58
CA ALA A 366 -20.55 -2.69 -16.78
C ALA A 366 -21.65 -3.37 -17.62
N ARG A 367 -21.97 -2.81 -18.79
CA ARG A 367 -22.89 -3.44 -19.76
C ARG A 367 -22.33 -4.77 -20.30
N ALA A 368 -21.04 -4.81 -20.64
CA ALA A 368 -20.39 -6.03 -21.11
C ALA A 368 -20.40 -7.15 -20.06
N LEU A 369 -20.24 -6.79 -18.78
CA LEU A 369 -20.22 -7.69 -17.63
C LEU A 369 -21.61 -7.98 -17.05
N GLY A 370 -22.65 -7.22 -17.41
CA GLY A 370 -23.96 -7.32 -16.77
C GLY A 370 -23.95 -6.97 -15.28
N VAL A 371 -23.23 -5.91 -14.90
CA VAL A 371 -23.14 -5.42 -13.50
C VAL A 371 -23.63 -3.98 -13.37
N ALA A 372 -24.00 -3.58 -12.16
CA ALA A 372 -24.45 -2.23 -11.84
C ALA A 372 -23.29 -1.25 -11.64
N VAL A 373 -23.57 0.02 -11.93
CA VAL A 373 -22.72 1.17 -11.61
C VAL A 373 -23.58 2.26 -10.97
N ASP A 374 -22.98 3.03 -10.07
CA ASP A 374 -23.65 4.14 -9.41
C ASP A 374 -23.97 5.31 -10.37
N ALA A 375 -24.61 6.35 -9.83
CA ALA A 375 -24.98 7.53 -10.59
C ALA A 375 -23.77 8.24 -11.26
N HIS A 376 -22.57 8.09 -10.70
CA HIS A 376 -21.35 8.71 -11.21
C HIS A 376 -20.61 7.80 -12.21
N GLY A 377 -20.76 6.48 -12.12
CA GLY A 377 -20.14 5.48 -12.97
C GLY A 377 -19.10 4.59 -12.28
N PHE A 378 -19.02 4.59 -10.95
CA PHE A 378 -18.26 3.57 -10.21
C PHE A 378 -19.04 2.26 -10.15
N PHE A 379 -18.36 1.13 -10.07
CA PHE A 379 -19.03 -0.16 -9.92
C PHE A 379 -19.71 -0.28 -8.56
N GLU A 380 -20.96 -0.71 -8.56
CA GLU A 380 -21.76 -0.82 -7.34
C GLU A 380 -21.57 -2.21 -6.71
N PRO A 381 -21.14 -2.29 -5.43
CA PRO A 381 -21.11 -3.55 -4.71
C PRO A 381 -22.53 -4.01 -4.40
N ARG A 382 -22.73 -5.33 -4.26
CA ARG A 382 -24.01 -5.95 -3.89
C ARG A 382 -24.61 -5.32 -2.63
N ASP A 383 -23.77 -5.15 -1.62
CA ASP A 383 -24.09 -4.47 -0.38
C ASP A 383 -22.86 -3.66 0.04
N PRO A 384 -22.88 -2.31 -0.07
CA PRO A 384 -21.76 -1.45 0.29
C PRO A 384 -21.27 -1.60 1.73
N LEU A 385 -22.13 -2.09 2.64
CA LEU A 385 -21.81 -2.27 4.05
C LEU A 385 -21.35 -3.69 4.37
N ARG A 386 -22.05 -4.70 3.85
CA ARG A 386 -21.90 -6.11 4.27
C ARG A 386 -21.10 -6.96 3.27
N ASP A 387 -21.11 -6.58 1.99
CA ASP A 387 -20.42 -7.32 0.92
C ASP A 387 -19.73 -6.36 -0.07
N PRO A 388 -18.74 -5.57 0.40
CA PRO A 388 -18.18 -4.44 -0.35
C PRO A 388 -17.23 -4.84 -1.50
N LEU A 389 -17.04 -6.15 -1.73
CA LEU A 389 -16.14 -6.70 -2.75
C LEU A 389 -16.89 -7.50 -3.83
N GLN A 390 -18.13 -7.92 -3.57
CA GLN A 390 -18.98 -8.61 -4.54
C GLN A 390 -19.71 -7.57 -5.39
N SER A 391 -19.69 -7.69 -6.72
CA SER A 391 -20.53 -6.86 -7.59
C SER A 391 -22.00 -7.29 -7.51
N SER A 392 -22.88 -6.59 -8.23
CA SER A 392 -24.28 -7.00 -8.38
C SER A 392 -24.47 -8.37 -9.08
N ARG A 393 -23.43 -8.99 -9.67
CA ARG A 393 -23.50 -10.30 -10.33
C ARG A 393 -22.54 -11.30 -9.67
N ASP A 394 -23.07 -12.46 -9.25
CA ASP A 394 -22.27 -13.54 -8.65
C ASP A 394 -21.07 -13.94 -9.52
N GLY A 395 -19.92 -14.19 -8.89
CA GLY A 395 -18.68 -14.58 -9.57
C GLY A 395 -17.90 -13.41 -10.20
N ILE A 396 -18.41 -12.18 -10.10
CA ILE A 396 -17.71 -10.95 -10.50
C ILE A 396 -17.46 -10.08 -9.27
N PHE A 397 -16.18 -9.78 -8.99
CA PHE A 397 -15.71 -9.10 -7.79
C PHE A 397 -15.05 -7.75 -8.12
N LEU A 398 -15.04 -6.83 -7.17
CA LEU A 398 -14.54 -5.46 -7.32
C LEU A 398 -13.28 -5.24 -6.49
N ALA A 399 -12.27 -4.60 -7.07
CA ALA A 399 -10.99 -4.33 -6.42
C ALA A 399 -10.57 -2.85 -6.51
N GLY A 400 -10.07 -2.32 -5.38
CA GLY A 400 -9.49 -0.99 -5.26
C GLY A 400 -10.37 0.15 -5.77
N GLY A 401 -9.80 1.02 -6.60
CA GLY A 401 -10.45 2.25 -7.10
C GLY A 401 -11.70 2.07 -7.96
N ALA A 402 -11.99 0.85 -8.43
CA ALA A 402 -13.09 0.57 -9.34
C ALA A 402 -14.47 0.86 -8.71
N ALA A 403 -14.58 0.72 -7.39
CA ALA A 403 -15.80 0.95 -6.62
C ALA A 403 -15.80 2.29 -5.84
N GLY A 404 -14.86 3.20 -6.16
CA GLY A 404 -14.78 4.52 -5.55
C GLY A 404 -13.37 4.92 -5.12
N PRO A 405 -13.19 6.17 -4.63
CA PRO A 405 -11.88 6.68 -4.24
C PRO A 405 -11.24 5.83 -3.12
N ASN A 406 -9.97 5.47 -3.28
CA ASN A 406 -9.18 4.74 -2.28
C ASN A 406 -7.70 5.15 -2.39
N ASP A 407 -6.97 5.05 -1.27
CA ASP A 407 -5.53 5.16 -1.29
C ASP A 407 -4.88 3.81 -1.71
N ILE A 408 -3.55 3.78 -1.82
CA ILE A 408 -2.82 2.57 -2.25
C ILE A 408 -2.97 1.42 -1.25
N ALA A 409 -2.93 1.69 0.05
CA ALA A 409 -3.00 0.65 1.08
C ALA A 409 -4.38 -0.02 1.11
N ASP A 410 -5.44 0.80 1.11
CA ASP A 410 -6.83 0.33 0.99
C ASP A 410 -7.01 -0.43 -0.33
N SER A 411 -6.41 0.04 -1.44
CA SER A 411 -6.51 -0.62 -2.75
C SER A 411 -5.85 -2.00 -2.78
N VAL A 412 -4.66 -2.15 -2.20
CA VAL A 412 -3.95 -3.43 -2.08
C VAL A 412 -4.72 -4.41 -1.20
N ALA A 413 -5.23 -3.94 -0.04
CA ALA A 413 -6.03 -4.78 0.84
C ALA A 413 -7.32 -5.28 0.18
N ARG A 414 -8.06 -4.40 -0.51
CA ARG A 414 -9.28 -4.75 -1.25
C ARG A 414 -8.99 -5.70 -2.41
N ALA A 415 -7.87 -5.54 -3.10
CA ALA A 415 -7.45 -6.43 -4.18
C ALA A 415 -7.16 -7.86 -3.69
N SER A 416 -6.43 -8.00 -2.58
CA SER A 416 -6.27 -9.30 -1.92
C SER A 416 -7.62 -9.88 -1.51
N GLY A 417 -8.54 -9.07 -0.98
CA GLY A 417 -9.88 -9.53 -0.65
C GLY A 417 -10.66 -10.06 -1.86
N ALA A 418 -10.61 -9.34 -2.99
CA ALA A 418 -11.25 -9.76 -4.24
C ALA A 418 -10.63 -11.06 -4.78
N ALA A 419 -9.31 -11.25 -4.61
CA ALA A 419 -8.63 -12.50 -4.95
C ALA A 419 -9.14 -13.68 -4.10
N ALA A 420 -9.29 -13.53 -2.79
CA ALA A 420 -9.90 -14.57 -1.95
C ALA A 420 -11.33 -14.91 -2.40
N ARG A 421 -12.16 -13.92 -2.69
CA ARG A 421 -13.54 -14.15 -3.13
C ARG A 421 -13.61 -14.85 -4.49
N ALA A 422 -12.71 -14.52 -5.42
CA ALA A 422 -12.61 -15.15 -6.73
C ALA A 422 -12.16 -16.62 -6.69
N VAL A 423 -11.56 -17.06 -5.59
CA VAL A 423 -11.17 -18.47 -5.39
C VAL A 423 -12.34 -19.34 -4.94
N ILE A 424 -13.29 -18.78 -4.17
CA ILE A 424 -14.38 -19.57 -3.54
C ILE A 424 -15.20 -20.36 -4.57
N PRO A 425 -15.67 -19.78 -5.71
CA PRO A 425 -16.37 -20.53 -6.75
C PRO A 425 -15.52 -21.60 -7.46
N LEU A 426 -14.20 -21.58 -7.23
CA LEU A 426 -13.19 -22.41 -7.89
C LEU A 426 -12.53 -23.41 -6.94
N SER A 427 -12.99 -23.50 -5.69
CA SER A 427 -12.38 -24.32 -4.64
C SER A 427 -12.24 -25.81 -5.00
N GLY A 428 -13.11 -26.33 -5.87
CA GLY A 428 -13.04 -27.70 -6.40
C GLY A 428 -12.14 -27.90 -7.63
N ARG A 429 -11.53 -26.84 -8.19
CA ARG A 429 -10.67 -26.95 -9.38
C ARG A 429 -9.25 -27.39 -9.02
N GLN A 430 -8.64 -28.18 -9.91
CA GLN A 430 -7.23 -28.54 -9.79
C GLN A 430 -6.36 -27.29 -9.97
N ARG A 431 -5.44 -27.08 -9.02
CA ARG A 431 -4.50 -25.96 -9.04
C ARG A 431 -3.23 -26.36 -9.79
N VAL A 432 -2.62 -25.39 -10.45
CA VAL A 432 -1.34 -25.56 -11.14
C VAL A 432 -0.21 -25.46 -10.13
N THR A 433 0.59 -26.52 -10.04
CA THR A 433 1.86 -26.48 -9.32
C THR A 433 2.84 -25.60 -10.09
N LEU A 434 3.45 -24.62 -9.43
CA LEU A 434 4.54 -23.86 -10.03
C LEU A 434 5.65 -24.84 -10.47
N ALA A 435 6.13 -24.66 -11.70
CA ALA A 435 7.31 -25.37 -12.17
C ALA A 435 8.48 -25.12 -11.22
N ASP A 436 9.28 -26.15 -10.96
CA ASP A 436 10.50 -25.99 -10.18
C ASP A 436 11.47 -25.07 -10.94
N PRO A 437 12.36 -24.34 -10.24
CA PRO A 437 13.37 -23.50 -10.87
C PRO A 437 14.20 -24.29 -11.88
N LEU A 438 14.79 -23.58 -12.84
CA LEU A 438 15.80 -24.19 -13.72
C LEU A 438 16.91 -24.84 -12.85
N PRO A 439 17.42 -26.02 -13.25
CA PRO A 439 18.55 -26.63 -12.56
C PRO A 439 19.70 -25.64 -12.40
N GLU A 440 20.25 -25.56 -11.19
CA GLU A 440 21.36 -24.65 -10.90
C GLU A 440 22.61 -25.07 -11.69
N ARG A 441 23.35 -24.09 -12.20
CA ARG A 441 24.66 -24.32 -12.82
C ARG A 441 25.63 -24.84 -11.76
N GLU A 442 26.36 -25.90 -12.07
CA GLU A 442 27.42 -26.40 -11.20
C GLU A 442 28.62 -25.44 -11.23
N LEU A 443 28.70 -24.57 -10.22
CA LEU A 443 29.72 -23.51 -10.12
C LEU A 443 30.65 -23.67 -8.91
N ALA A 444 30.59 -24.80 -8.21
CA ALA A 444 31.30 -25.01 -6.95
C ALA A 444 32.84 -24.94 -7.07
N ALA A 445 33.39 -25.19 -8.26
CA ALA A 445 34.84 -25.18 -8.55
C ALA A 445 35.27 -24.08 -9.54
N ALA A 446 34.35 -23.19 -9.95
CA ALA A 446 34.66 -22.15 -10.93
C ALA A 446 35.28 -20.91 -10.26
N GLU A 447 36.33 -20.35 -10.88
CA GLU A 447 36.94 -19.09 -10.41
C GLU A 447 35.89 -17.95 -10.42
N PRO A 448 35.85 -17.08 -9.38
CA PRO A 448 34.89 -15.99 -9.33
C PRO A 448 35.03 -15.04 -10.53
N ARG A 449 33.94 -14.94 -11.29
CA ARG A 449 33.73 -14.04 -12.43
C ARG A 449 32.51 -13.17 -12.16
N THR A 450 32.74 -11.95 -11.69
CA THR A 450 31.69 -11.05 -11.23
C THR A 450 31.24 -10.10 -12.34
N GLY A 451 29.94 -10.02 -12.58
CA GLY A 451 29.34 -8.94 -13.37
C GLY A 451 28.82 -7.83 -12.48
N VAL A 452 29.22 -6.58 -12.72
CA VAL A 452 28.80 -5.40 -11.94
C VAL A 452 27.85 -4.53 -12.75
N PHE A 453 26.67 -4.26 -12.21
CA PHE A 453 25.68 -3.39 -12.85
C PHE A 453 25.43 -2.16 -11.98
N VAL A 454 25.81 -0.97 -12.48
CA VAL A 454 25.72 0.29 -11.72
C VAL A 454 24.51 1.09 -12.17
N CYS A 455 23.54 1.26 -11.27
CA CYS A 455 22.26 1.91 -11.56
C CYS A 455 22.30 3.41 -11.30
N SER A 456 21.79 4.25 -12.22
CA SER A 456 21.61 5.68 -11.97
C SER A 456 20.28 6.04 -11.29
N CYS A 457 19.27 5.17 -11.38
CA CYS A 457 17.93 5.40 -10.82
C CYS A 457 17.36 6.79 -11.16
N GLY A 458 17.63 7.28 -12.38
CA GLY A 458 17.33 8.66 -12.79
C GLY A 458 18.19 9.67 -12.02
N LYS A 459 17.54 10.65 -11.37
CA LYS A 459 18.23 11.60 -10.48
C LYS A 459 18.50 11.07 -9.07
N ASN A 460 17.86 9.96 -8.67
CA ASN A 460 17.98 9.48 -7.30
C ASN A 460 19.41 9.04 -6.95
N ILE A 461 20.15 8.45 -7.90
CA ILE A 461 21.58 8.16 -7.74
C ILE A 461 22.38 9.09 -8.66
N GLY A 462 22.06 9.12 -9.96
CA GLY A 462 22.80 9.89 -10.96
C GLY A 462 22.79 11.41 -10.76
N GLY A 463 21.88 11.95 -9.93
CA GLY A 463 21.88 13.37 -9.55
C GLY A 463 22.96 13.73 -8.52
N PHE A 464 23.41 12.75 -7.72
CA PHE A 464 24.31 12.96 -6.58
C PHE A 464 25.57 12.08 -6.61
N VAL A 465 25.63 11.09 -7.50
CA VAL A 465 26.75 10.16 -7.68
C VAL A 465 27.12 10.12 -9.15
N ASP A 466 28.41 10.23 -9.46
CA ASP A 466 28.90 10.10 -10.82
C ASP A 466 29.01 8.63 -11.26
N VAL A 467 27.89 8.08 -11.73
CA VAL A 467 27.74 6.68 -12.12
C VAL A 467 28.76 6.21 -13.17
N PRO A 468 29.08 6.96 -14.24
CA PRO A 468 30.15 6.59 -15.16
C PRO A 468 31.50 6.35 -14.48
N THR A 469 31.87 7.21 -13.52
CA THR A 469 33.12 7.09 -12.76
C THR A 469 33.11 5.83 -11.87
N VAL A 470 32.01 5.56 -11.17
CA VAL A 470 31.85 4.33 -10.38
C VAL A 470 31.93 3.08 -11.26
N ALA A 471 31.32 3.10 -12.44
CA ALA A 471 31.38 1.99 -13.38
C ALA A 471 32.78 1.80 -14.00
N ALA A 472 33.53 2.88 -14.26
CA ALA A 472 34.91 2.80 -14.71
C ALA A 472 35.78 2.16 -13.62
N TYR A 473 35.68 2.62 -12.38
CA TYR A 473 36.38 2.06 -11.24
C TYR A 473 36.07 0.56 -11.03
N ALA A 474 34.80 0.18 -11.14
CA ALA A 474 34.40 -1.21 -10.98
C ALA A 474 35.05 -2.17 -11.99
N ARG A 475 35.45 -1.69 -13.19
CA ARG A 475 36.14 -2.52 -14.20
C ARG A 475 37.55 -2.88 -13.79
N GLU A 476 38.19 -2.07 -12.95
CA GLU A 476 39.57 -2.26 -12.50
C GLU A 476 39.67 -3.17 -11.28
N LEU A 477 38.53 -3.54 -10.67
CA LEU A 477 38.50 -4.39 -9.49
C LEU A 477 38.84 -5.86 -9.81
N PRO A 478 39.62 -6.55 -8.95
CA PRO A 478 39.92 -7.97 -9.11
C PRO A 478 38.66 -8.83 -9.20
N GLY A 479 38.67 -9.82 -10.10
CA GLY A 479 37.56 -10.77 -10.31
C GLY A 479 36.35 -10.21 -11.08
N VAL A 480 36.35 -8.93 -11.48
CA VAL A 480 35.29 -8.35 -12.31
C VAL A 480 35.50 -8.68 -13.79
N ALA A 481 34.54 -9.38 -14.38
CA ALA A 481 34.59 -9.82 -15.78
C ALA A 481 33.73 -8.96 -16.71
N PHE A 482 32.74 -8.24 -16.18
CA PHE A 482 31.82 -7.42 -16.96
C PHE A 482 31.29 -6.26 -16.13
N VAL A 483 31.18 -5.07 -16.73
CA VAL A 483 30.55 -3.90 -16.08
C VAL A 483 29.64 -3.15 -17.04
N GLU A 484 28.42 -2.89 -16.59
CA GLU A 484 27.45 -2.07 -17.30
C GLU A 484 26.88 -0.98 -16.39
N ALA A 485 26.76 0.24 -16.92
CA ALA A 485 25.98 1.30 -16.29
C ALA A 485 24.56 1.30 -16.88
N CYS A 486 23.54 1.22 -16.01
CA CYS A 486 22.14 1.16 -16.43
C CYS A 486 21.36 2.34 -15.83
N THR A 487 20.36 2.86 -16.55
CA THR A 487 19.51 3.92 -15.98
C THR A 487 18.62 3.40 -14.86
N PHE A 488 17.99 2.24 -15.08
CA PHE A 488 17.11 1.59 -14.10
C PHE A 488 17.38 0.08 -14.12
N ALA A 489 18.26 -0.41 -13.24
CA ALA A 489 18.61 -1.83 -13.19
C ALA A 489 17.40 -2.74 -12.94
N CYS A 490 16.35 -2.26 -12.27
CA CYS A 490 15.12 -3.01 -12.03
C CYS A 490 14.16 -3.07 -13.23
N SER A 491 14.44 -2.41 -14.36
CA SER A 491 13.58 -2.49 -15.54
C SER A 491 13.63 -3.88 -16.18
N GLU A 492 12.57 -4.27 -16.89
CA GLU A 492 12.50 -5.56 -17.57
C GLU A 492 13.66 -5.74 -18.57
N ASP A 493 13.94 -4.70 -19.33
CA ASP A 493 15.01 -4.64 -20.34
C ASP A 493 16.42 -4.76 -19.71
N ALA A 494 16.69 -4.07 -18.59
CA ALA A 494 17.94 -4.23 -17.86
C ALA A 494 18.11 -5.65 -17.31
N GLN A 495 17.05 -6.26 -16.80
CA GLN A 495 17.10 -7.65 -16.33
C GLN A 495 17.33 -8.65 -17.47
N ARG A 496 16.79 -8.42 -18.67
CA ARG A 496 17.13 -9.22 -19.86
C ARG A 496 18.61 -9.10 -20.21
N ARG A 497 19.19 -7.90 -20.12
CA ARG A 497 20.63 -7.70 -20.33
C ARG A 497 21.49 -8.35 -19.24
N ILE A 498 21.08 -8.31 -17.97
CA ILE A 498 21.76 -9.03 -16.88
C ILE A 498 21.82 -10.53 -17.23
N LYS A 499 20.68 -11.14 -17.60
CA LYS A 499 20.61 -12.55 -18.01
C LYS A 499 21.52 -12.87 -19.20
N ALA A 500 21.44 -12.06 -20.25
CA ALA A 500 22.27 -12.22 -21.43
C ALA A 500 23.77 -12.06 -21.11
N ALA A 501 24.13 -11.12 -20.22
CA ALA A 501 25.51 -10.92 -19.80
C ALA A 501 26.04 -12.09 -18.95
N VAL A 502 25.19 -12.70 -18.12
CA VAL A 502 25.54 -13.91 -17.34
C VAL A 502 25.91 -15.07 -18.26
N GLU A 503 25.17 -15.25 -19.36
CA GLU A 503 25.46 -16.26 -20.38
C GLU A 503 26.67 -15.88 -21.24
N ALA A 504 26.68 -14.68 -21.84
CA ALA A 504 27.70 -14.27 -22.81
C ALA A 504 29.11 -14.14 -22.20
N ASN A 505 29.21 -13.79 -20.92
CA ASN A 505 30.50 -13.57 -20.26
C ASN A 505 30.87 -14.70 -19.27
N ASN A 506 30.08 -15.78 -19.22
CA ASN A 506 30.23 -16.86 -18.25
C ASN A 506 30.37 -16.33 -16.82
N LEU A 507 29.44 -15.46 -16.40
CA LEU A 507 29.47 -14.88 -15.07
C LEU A 507 29.06 -15.93 -14.04
N THR A 508 29.74 -15.91 -12.90
CA THR A 508 29.47 -16.81 -11.77
C THR A 508 28.96 -16.06 -10.55
N ARG A 509 29.05 -14.72 -10.54
CA ARG A 509 28.54 -13.83 -9.49
C ARG A 509 27.94 -12.59 -10.14
N VAL A 510 26.92 -12.02 -9.50
CA VAL A 510 26.29 -10.76 -9.96
C VAL A 510 26.27 -9.76 -8.81
N VAL A 511 26.81 -8.57 -9.05
CA VAL A 511 26.74 -7.42 -8.15
C VAL A 511 25.87 -6.36 -8.80
N VAL A 512 24.85 -5.88 -8.09
CA VAL A 512 24.07 -4.70 -8.52
C VAL A 512 24.31 -3.55 -7.55
N ALA A 513 24.90 -2.46 -8.05
CA ALA A 513 25.08 -1.23 -7.30
C ALA A 513 23.89 -0.29 -7.54
N ALA A 514 22.93 -0.26 -6.61
CA ALA A 514 21.67 0.45 -6.80
C ALA A 514 21.03 0.89 -5.46
N CYS A 515 19.80 0.42 -5.20
CA CYS A 515 19.00 0.75 -4.03
C CYS A 515 19.21 -0.24 -2.87
N SER A 516 18.26 -0.33 -1.94
CA SER A 516 18.35 -1.26 -0.82
C SER A 516 18.10 -2.71 -1.25
N PRO A 517 18.87 -3.69 -0.73
CA PRO A 517 18.59 -5.13 -0.93
C PRO A 517 17.22 -5.54 -0.43
N ILE A 518 16.68 -4.85 0.58
CA ILE A 518 15.31 -5.09 1.09
C ILE A 518 14.26 -4.82 0.00
N THR A 519 14.53 -3.86 -0.89
CA THR A 519 13.56 -3.44 -1.91
C THR A 519 13.62 -4.30 -3.17
N HIS A 520 14.81 -4.53 -3.73
CA HIS A 520 14.97 -5.19 -5.03
C HIS A 520 15.92 -6.40 -5.01
N GLY A 521 16.49 -6.79 -3.87
CA GLY A 521 17.32 -8.00 -3.76
C GLY A 521 16.60 -9.25 -4.30
N PRO A 522 15.37 -9.55 -3.86
CA PRO A 522 14.60 -10.70 -4.36
C PRO A 522 14.38 -10.69 -5.88
N LEU A 523 14.18 -9.50 -6.48
CA LEU A 523 14.00 -9.36 -7.93
C LEU A 523 15.27 -9.78 -8.70
N PHE A 524 16.43 -9.36 -8.24
CA PHE A 524 17.70 -9.69 -8.89
C PHE A 524 18.12 -11.14 -8.62
N GLN A 525 17.83 -11.66 -7.43
CA GLN A 525 17.98 -13.07 -7.10
C GLN A 525 17.14 -13.96 -8.04
N GLN A 526 15.87 -13.60 -8.26
CA GLN A 526 15.02 -14.29 -9.23
C GLN A 526 15.57 -14.18 -10.66
N THR A 527 16.07 -13.00 -11.05
CA THR A 527 16.70 -12.81 -12.36
C THR A 527 17.91 -13.73 -12.57
N CYS A 528 18.71 -13.97 -11.51
CA CYS A 528 19.81 -14.92 -11.52
C CYS A 528 19.30 -16.37 -11.64
N ALA A 529 18.28 -16.75 -10.85
CA ALA A 529 17.70 -18.08 -10.88
C ALA A 529 17.10 -18.45 -12.26
N GLU A 530 16.54 -17.48 -12.99
CA GLU A 530 16.01 -17.64 -14.35
C GLU A 530 17.06 -18.03 -15.40
N VAL A 531 18.36 -17.90 -15.10
CA VAL A 531 19.46 -18.37 -15.96
C VAL A 531 20.29 -19.49 -15.30
N GLY A 532 19.76 -20.08 -14.23
CA GLY A 532 20.41 -21.14 -13.46
C GLY A 532 21.53 -20.66 -12.53
N LEU A 533 21.67 -19.35 -12.30
CA LEU A 533 22.63 -18.83 -11.32
C LEU A 533 21.99 -18.83 -9.92
N ASN A 534 22.57 -19.56 -8.97
CA ASN A 534 22.02 -19.71 -7.62
C ASN A 534 21.80 -18.31 -6.95
N PRO A 535 20.64 -18.04 -6.35
CA PRO A 535 20.34 -16.77 -5.67
C PRO A 535 21.33 -16.30 -4.60
N GLY A 536 22.02 -17.23 -3.95
CA GLY A 536 23.09 -16.95 -2.97
C GLY A 536 24.38 -16.42 -3.58
N LEU A 537 24.51 -16.40 -4.92
CA LEU A 537 25.64 -15.86 -5.68
C LEU A 537 25.43 -14.41 -6.14
N PHE A 538 24.38 -13.77 -5.66
CA PHE A 538 24.04 -12.38 -5.91
C PHE A 538 24.40 -11.50 -4.71
N GLU A 539 24.94 -10.31 -4.98
CA GLU A 539 25.24 -9.29 -3.98
C GLU A 539 24.72 -7.91 -4.42
N MET A 540 24.41 -7.04 -3.46
CA MET A 540 23.89 -5.71 -3.74
C MET A 540 24.66 -4.61 -2.99
N ALA A 541 25.23 -3.66 -3.72
CA ALA A 541 25.81 -2.44 -3.15
C ALA A 541 24.75 -1.33 -3.07
N ASN A 542 24.42 -0.88 -1.86
CA ASN A 542 23.39 0.15 -1.64
C ASN A 542 23.97 1.56 -1.78
N ILE A 543 24.13 2.00 -3.02
CA ILE A 543 24.66 3.33 -3.35
C ILE A 543 23.57 4.43 -3.39
N ARG A 544 22.33 4.10 -3.03
CA ARG A 544 21.22 5.07 -2.96
C ARG A 544 20.88 5.48 -1.55
N ASN A 545 20.27 4.57 -0.79
CA ASN A 545 19.73 4.85 0.53
C ASN A 545 20.85 5.13 1.54
N GLN A 546 22.02 4.50 1.36
CA GLN A 546 23.20 4.68 2.22
C GLN A 546 24.25 5.63 1.62
N CYS A 547 24.01 6.21 0.44
CA CYS A 547 24.97 7.10 -0.21
C CYS A 547 24.28 8.30 -0.88
N SER A 548 23.75 8.16 -2.10
CA SER A 548 23.27 9.31 -2.88
C SER A 548 22.24 10.20 -2.17
N TRP A 549 21.28 9.63 -1.44
CA TRP A 549 20.21 10.39 -0.77
C TRP A 549 20.69 11.11 0.49
N VAL A 550 21.60 10.52 1.24
CA VAL A 550 22.09 11.09 2.51
C VAL A 550 23.26 12.05 2.30
N HIS A 551 23.90 12.00 1.13
CA HIS A 551 25.02 12.85 0.71
C HIS A 551 24.66 13.74 -0.48
N SER A 552 23.38 14.09 -0.62
CA SER A 552 22.84 14.85 -1.75
C SER A 552 23.41 16.27 -1.90
N HIS A 553 24.08 16.78 -0.86
CA HIS A 553 24.71 18.10 -0.84
C HIS A 553 26.11 18.12 -1.45
N ASP A 554 26.80 16.97 -1.58
CA ASP A 554 28.15 16.92 -2.16
C ASP A 554 28.39 15.67 -3.01
N ARG A 555 28.51 15.89 -4.32
CA ARG A 555 28.63 14.82 -5.31
C ARG A 555 29.97 14.09 -5.29
N ARG A 556 31.07 14.77 -4.92
CA ARG A 556 32.41 14.16 -4.92
C ARG A 556 32.57 13.06 -3.86
N PRO A 557 32.35 13.31 -2.57
CA PRO A 557 32.44 12.29 -1.53
C PRO A 557 31.37 11.22 -1.69
N ALA A 558 30.18 11.57 -2.20
CA ALA A 558 29.16 10.58 -2.55
C ALA A 558 29.62 9.61 -3.64
N THR A 559 30.38 10.09 -4.64
CA THR A 559 30.94 9.25 -5.70
C THR A 559 32.05 8.35 -5.17
N ALA A 560 32.96 8.88 -4.36
CA ALA A 560 34.01 8.10 -3.72
C ALA A 560 33.43 6.98 -2.84
N LYS A 561 32.49 7.32 -1.94
CA LYS A 561 31.80 6.35 -1.11
C LYS A 561 31.06 5.29 -1.93
N ALA A 562 30.43 5.67 -3.05
CA ALA A 562 29.76 4.71 -3.92
C ALA A 562 30.75 3.71 -4.55
N ALA A 563 31.94 4.16 -4.95
CA ALA A 563 33.01 3.30 -5.44
C ALA A 563 33.51 2.32 -4.36
N ASP A 564 33.68 2.79 -3.12
CA ASP A 564 34.05 1.93 -1.99
C ASP A 564 32.98 0.87 -1.70
N LEU A 565 31.70 1.25 -1.68
CA LEU A 565 30.60 0.31 -1.49
C LEU A 565 30.54 -0.76 -2.58
N VAL A 566 30.86 -0.40 -3.83
CA VAL A 566 30.96 -1.37 -4.94
C VAL A 566 32.17 -2.30 -4.73
N ARG A 567 33.33 -1.77 -4.33
CA ARG A 567 34.52 -2.57 -4.01
C ARG A 567 34.24 -3.60 -2.92
N MET A 568 33.63 -3.15 -1.82
CA MET A 568 33.21 -4.01 -0.70
C MET A 568 32.27 -5.14 -1.15
N ALA A 569 31.29 -4.81 -1.98
CA ALA A 569 30.34 -5.80 -2.52
C ALA A 569 31.01 -6.80 -3.47
N VAL A 570 31.93 -6.35 -4.33
CA VAL A 570 32.69 -7.23 -5.23
C VAL A 570 33.59 -8.19 -4.44
N ALA A 571 34.29 -7.67 -3.41
CA ALA A 571 35.14 -8.49 -2.55
C ALA A 571 34.33 -9.59 -1.83
N ARG A 572 33.18 -9.24 -1.26
CA ARG A 572 32.26 -10.21 -0.66
C ARG A 572 31.72 -11.21 -1.68
N ALA A 573 31.33 -10.73 -2.88
CA ALA A 573 30.80 -11.57 -3.96
C ALA A 573 31.80 -12.66 -4.38
N GLY A 574 33.10 -12.36 -4.39
CA GLY A 574 34.16 -13.32 -4.66
C GLY A 574 34.20 -14.51 -3.68
N GLN A 575 33.66 -14.34 -2.47
CA GLN A 575 33.60 -15.35 -1.41
C GLN A 575 32.22 -16.01 -1.27
N LEU A 576 31.23 -15.61 -2.07
CA LEU A 576 29.89 -16.22 -2.02
C LEU A 576 29.91 -17.67 -2.51
N ALA A 577 29.05 -18.48 -1.92
CA ALA A 577 28.82 -19.87 -2.29
C ALA A 577 27.32 -20.10 -2.57
N PRO A 578 26.94 -21.08 -3.41
CA PRO A 578 25.54 -21.41 -3.65
C PRO A 578 24.82 -21.72 -2.34
N LEU A 579 23.62 -21.17 -2.20
CA LEU A 579 22.75 -21.42 -1.05
C LEU A 579 21.50 -22.18 -1.53
N PRO A 580 21.39 -23.50 -1.27
CA PRO A 580 20.27 -24.29 -1.76
C PRO A 580 18.97 -23.87 -1.09
N ALA A 581 17.92 -23.69 -1.89
CA ALA A 581 16.59 -23.35 -1.36
C ALA A 581 16.06 -24.49 -0.48
N GLN A 582 15.52 -24.15 0.68
CA GLN A 582 14.88 -25.11 1.57
C GLN A 582 13.37 -24.97 1.48
N HIS A 583 12.67 -26.09 1.30
CA HIS A 583 11.21 -26.14 1.27
C HIS A 583 10.66 -26.82 2.52
N LEU A 584 9.69 -26.18 3.18
CA LEU A 584 8.98 -26.74 4.31
C LEU A 584 7.54 -27.05 3.93
N ALA A 585 7.04 -28.18 4.43
CA ALA A 585 5.61 -28.49 4.37
C ALA A 585 4.81 -27.51 5.25
N VAL A 586 3.59 -27.21 4.81
CA VAL A 586 2.68 -26.30 5.51
C VAL A 586 1.49 -27.08 6.06
N THR A 587 1.22 -26.91 7.35
CA THR A 587 0.00 -27.38 8.00
C THR A 587 -1.19 -26.58 7.45
N PRO A 588 -2.20 -27.21 6.83
CA PRO A 588 -3.27 -26.52 6.09
C PRO A 588 -4.39 -25.97 7.02
N THR A 589 -4.00 -25.40 8.17
CA THR A 589 -4.92 -24.86 9.18
C THR A 589 -4.50 -23.45 9.57
N CYS A 590 -5.46 -22.56 9.81
CA CYS A 590 -5.22 -21.20 10.25
C CYS A 590 -5.77 -20.94 11.65
N LEU A 591 -5.01 -20.22 12.49
CA LEU A 591 -5.50 -19.65 13.74
C LEU A 591 -5.97 -18.22 13.51
N VAL A 592 -7.19 -17.88 13.90
CA VAL A 592 -7.71 -16.51 13.90
C VAL A 592 -7.94 -16.06 15.34
N ILE A 593 -7.31 -14.96 15.75
CA ILE A 593 -7.37 -14.42 17.12
C ILE A 593 -8.26 -13.19 17.15
N GLY A 594 -9.43 -13.31 17.79
CA GLY A 594 -10.46 -12.28 17.93
C GLY A 594 -11.72 -12.59 17.11
N GLY A 595 -12.87 -12.68 17.76
CA GLY A 595 -14.19 -12.99 17.21
C GLY A 595 -15.06 -11.77 16.88
N GLY A 596 -14.44 -10.64 16.59
CA GLY A 596 -15.10 -9.44 16.06
C GLY A 596 -15.46 -9.56 14.57
N VAL A 597 -15.90 -8.45 13.97
CA VAL A 597 -16.25 -8.38 12.52
C VAL A 597 -15.09 -8.87 11.64
N ALA A 598 -13.87 -8.45 11.95
CA ALA A 598 -12.68 -8.82 11.20
C ALA A 598 -12.39 -10.32 11.27
N GLY A 599 -12.24 -10.88 12.48
CA GLY A 599 -11.90 -12.29 12.61
C GLY A 599 -12.99 -13.25 12.15
N MET A 600 -14.28 -12.94 12.40
CA MET A 600 -15.38 -13.74 11.82
C MET A 600 -15.34 -13.73 10.29
N THR A 601 -15.10 -12.56 9.68
CA THR A 601 -15.00 -12.45 8.21
C THR A 601 -13.81 -13.23 7.67
N ALA A 602 -12.64 -13.12 8.31
CA ALA A 602 -11.44 -13.85 7.91
C ALA A 602 -11.62 -15.37 8.03
N ALA A 603 -12.19 -15.84 9.14
CA ALA A 603 -12.47 -17.25 9.39
C ALA A 603 -13.46 -17.83 8.37
N MET A 604 -14.57 -17.13 8.10
CA MET A 604 -15.52 -17.55 7.07
C MET A 604 -14.89 -17.59 5.68
N THR A 605 -14.09 -16.59 5.33
CA THR A 605 -13.43 -16.53 4.01
C THR A 605 -12.45 -17.68 3.82
N LEU A 606 -11.65 -18.00 4.83
CA LEU A 606 -10.73 -19.16 4.80
C LEU A 606 -11.49 -20.48 4.70
N ALA A 607 -12.55 -20.66 5.49
CA ALA A 607 -13.39 -21.84 5.45
C ALA A 607 -14.06 -22.04 4.09
N ASP A 608 -14.53 -20.94 3.46
CA ASP A 608 -15.12 -20.96 2.12
C ASP A 608 -14.10 -21.29 1.01
N MET A 609 -12.81 -21.04 1.25
CA MET A 609 -11.72 -21.52 0.38
C MET A 609 -11.27 -22.96 0.69
N GLY A 610 -11.92 -23.64 1.65
CA GLY A 610 -11.63 -25.02 2.01
C GLY A 610 -10.51 -25.20 3.04
N ILE A 611 -10.10 -24.14 3.74
CA ILE A 611 -9.06 -24.19 4.78
C ILE A 611 -9.72 -24.39 6.16
N ASP A 612 -9.13 -25.23 7.00
CA ASP A 612 -9.61 -25.41 8.38
C ASP A 612 -9.15 -24.25 9.26
N VAL A 613 -10.05 -23.78 10.13
CA VAL A 613 -9.82 -22.58 10.94
C VAL A 613 -10.09 -22.87 12.40
N SER A 614 -9.19 -22.44 13.28
CA SER A 614 -9.44 -22.30 14.71
C SER A 614 -9.69 -20.82 15.01
N LEU A 615 -10.92 -20.45 15.35
CA LEU A 615 -11.29 -19.08 15.74
C LEU A 615 -11.33 -18.98 17.26
N VAL A 616 -10.47 -18.13 17.83
CA VAL A 616 -10.33 -17.93 19.27
C VAL A 616 -10.89 -16.56 19.65
N GLU A 617 -11.78 -16.54 20.63
CA GLU A 617 -12.38 -15.33 21.19
C GLU A 617 -12.27 -15.38 22.72
N ARG A 618 -11.75 -14.29 23.29
CA ARG A 618 -11.55 -14.11 24.73
C ARG A 618 -12.88 -14.03 25.47
N GLU A 619 -13.86 -13.37 24.88
CA GLU A 619 -15.19 -13.22 25.46
C GLU A 619 -16.03 -14.50 25.30
N PRO A 620 -17.07 -14.71 26.12
CA PRO A 620 -17.97 -15.86 25.98
C PRO A 620 -18.90 -15.76 24.76
N ALA A 621 -18.79 -14.70 23.94
CA ALA A 621 -19.62 -14.49 22.76
C ALA A 621 -18.88 -13.75 21.64
N LEU A 622 -19.16 -14.15 20.40
CA LEU A 622 -18.73 -13.46 19.19
C LEU A 622 -19.40 -12.09 19.02
N GLY A 623 -18.81 -11.24 18.18
CA GLY A 623 -19.41 -9.97 17.72
C GLY A 623 -18.56 -8.74 18.03
N GLY A 624 -17.65 -8.82 19.00
CA GLY A 624 -16.81 -7.69 19.41
C GLY A 624 -17.64 -6.44 19.69
N LYS A 625 -17.24 -5.29 19.12
CA LYS A 625 -17.97 -4.02 19.32
C LYS A 625 -19.39 -4.00 18.75
N LEU A 626 -19.76 -4.91 17.83
CA LEU A 626 -21.16 -5.01 17.39
C LEU A 626 -22.10 -5.41 18.53
N ASN A 627 -21.59 -6.05 19.59
CA ASN A 627 -22.37 -6.32 20.80
C ASN A 627 -22.73 -5.07 21.57
N THR A 628 -22.17 -3.91 21.22
CA THR A 628 -22.37 -2.64 21.90
C THR A 628 -23.10 -1.61 21.04
N LEU A 629 -22.82 -1.57 19.74
CA LEU A 629 -23.39 -0.59 18.81
C LEU A 629 -24.91 -0.74 18.64
N ALA A 630 -25.61 0.38 18.45
CA ALA A 630 -27.02 0.41 18.08
C ALA A 630 -27.19 0.30 16.56
N THR A 631 -26.55 1.20 15.81
CA THR A 631 -26.59 1.26 14.33
C THR A 631 -25.19 1.37 13.71
N LEU A 632 -25.07 1.17 12.39
CA LEU A 632 -23.80 1.17 11.65
C LEU A 632 -23.65 2.39 10.74
N ALA A 633 -22.45 2.98 10.70
CA ALA A 633 -22.13 4.10 9.80
C ALA A 633 -21.63 3.60 8.41
N PRO A 634 -21.96 4.29 7.30
CA PRO A 634 -22.92 5.39 7.20
C PRO A 634 -24.34 4.84 7.07
N GLY A 635 -25.27 5.31 7.90
CA GLY A 635 -26.66 4.84 7.85
C GLY A 635 -27.23 4.47 9.22
N ASP A 636 -28.41 3.87 9.17
CA ASP A 636 -29.21 3.56 10.36
C ASP A 636 -29.47 2.06 10.48
N ILE A 637 -28.65 1.26 9.80
CA ILE A 637 -28.75 -0.18 9.80
C ILE A 637 -28.45 -0.69 11.22
N PRO A 638 -29.33 -1.47 11.85
CA PRO A 638 -29.09 -2.03 13.17
C PRO A 638 -27.82 -2.89 13.19
N ALA A 639 -26.95 -2.66 14.18
CA ALA A 639 -25.71 -3.43 14.31
C ALA A 639 -25.97 -4.91 14.64
N SER A 640 -27.12 -5.21 15.27
CA SER A 640 -27.58 -6.57 15.56
C SER A 640 -27.75 -7.41 14.30
N GLU A 641 -28.23 -6.84 13.21
CA GLU A 641 -28.45 -7.57 11.95
C GLU A 641 -27.13 -8.10 11.37
N LEU A 642 -26.11 -7.23 11.29
CA LEU A 642 -24.79 -7.66 10.80
C LEU A 642 -24.17 -8.66 11.77
N ARG A 643 -24.28 -8.43 13.08
CA ARG A 643 -23.76 -9.37 14.08
C ARG A 643 -24.37 -10.76 13.90
N GLU A 644 -25.69 -10.84 13.83
CA GLU A 644 -26.42 -12.12 13.71
C GLU A 644 -26.10 -12.82 12.40
N GLN A 645 -25.96 -12.07 11.31
CA GLN A 645 -25.50 -12.61 10.03
C GLN A 645 -24.10 -13.22 10.14
N LEU A 646 -23.14 -12.53 10.75
CA LEU A 646 -21.76 -13.02 10.89
C LEU A 646 -21.68 -14.23 11.83
N VAL A 647 -22.33 -14.16 13.00
CA VAL A 647 -22.35 -15.25 13.98
C VAL A 647 -22.99 -16.50 13.37
N ARG A 648 -24.15 -16.35 12.71
CA ARG A 648 -24.79 -17.47 12.00
C ARG A 648 -23.86 -18.04 10.92
N GLY A 649 -23.19 -17.18 10.16
CA GLY A 649 -22.25 -17.59 9.13
C GLY A 649 -21.08 -18.41 9.69
N VAL A 650 -20.53 -18.05 10.85
CA VAL A 650 -19.48 -18.82 11.53
C VAL A 650 -20.01 -20.18 11.96
N LEU A 651 -21.16 -20.23 12.64
CA LEU A 651 -21.74 -21.46 13.19
C LEU A 651 -22.18 -22.46 12.10
N GLN A 652 -22.50 -22.00 10.90
CA GLN A 652 -22.91 -22.85 9.78
C GLN A 652 -21.75 -23.53 9.04
N ARG A 653 -20.50 -23.16 9.32
CA ARG A 653 -19.32 -23.66 8.59
C ARG A 653 -18.60 -24.75 9.39
N PRO A 654 -18.62 -26.02 8.94
CA PRO A 654 -18.03 -27.12 9.71
C PRO A 654 -16.50 -27.07 9.82
N ARG A 655 -15.84 -26.29 8.95
CA ARG A 655 -14.38 -26.09 8.96
C ARG A 655 -13.90 -25.09 10.01
N ILE A 656 -14.82 -24.40 10.71
CA ILE A 656 -14.46 -23.45 11.75
C ILE A 656 -14.65 -24.12 13.11
N ARG A 657 -13.54 -24.37 13.80
CA ARG A 657 -13.53 -24.75 15.22
C ARG A 657 -13.50 -23.47 16.06
N LEU A 658 -14.54 -23.28 16.88
CA LEU A 658 -14.71 -22.09 17.71
C LEU A 658 -14.25 -22.36 19.15
N PHE A 659 -13.46 -21.45 19.70
CA PHE A 659 -13.05 -21.42 21.11
C PHE A 659 -13.50 -20.08 21.71
N LEU A 660 -14.48 -20.13 22.61
CA LEU A 660 -15.00 -18.97 23.34
C LEU A 660 -14.44 -18.98 24.76
N GLY A 661 -14.25 -17.80 25.36
CA GLY A 661 -13.61 -17.73 26.69
C GLY A 661 -12.14 -18.16 26.68
N ALA A 662 -11.50 -18.14 25.51
CA ALA A 662 -10.17 -18.72 25.32
C ALA A 662 -9.16 -17.70 24.81
N GLU A 663 -7.90 -17.87 25.21
CA GLU A 663 -6.80 -16.98 24.84
C GLU A 663 -5.56 -17.76 24.41
N LEU A 664 -4.75 -17.17 23.53
CA LEU A 664 -3.43 -17.71 23.19
C LEU A 664 -2.47 -17.52 24.36
N ARG A 665 -1.96 -18.60 24.94
CA ARG A 665 -1.02 -18.60 26.07
C ARG A 665 0.44 -18.66 25.64
N GLU A 666 0.77 -19.57 24.73
CA GLU A 666 2.13 -19.76 24.21
C GLU A 666 2.12 -19.94 22.70
N LEU A 667 3.17 -19.46 22.04
CA LEU A 667 3.38 -19.65 20.61
C LEU A 667 4.84 -20.00 20.33
N SER A 668 5.06 -21.04 19.54
CA SER A 668 6.37 -21.47 19.06
C SER A 668 6.28 -21.95 17.61
N GLY A 669 7.42 -22.09 16.94
CA GLY A 669 7.50 -22.52 15.54
C GLY A 669 7.67 -21.37 14.54
N HIS A 670 7.28 -21.61 13.30
CA HIS A 670 7.47 -20.70 12.16
C HIS A 670 6.32 -20.84 11.14
N ILE A 671 6.31 -20.00 10.10
CA ILE A 671 5.39 -20.13 8.95
C ILE A 671 5.29 -21.59 8.48
N GLY A 672 4.07 -22.08 8.36
CA GLY A 672 3.79 -23.46 7.97
C GLY A 672 3.70 -24.47 9.13
N ASN A 673 4.26 -24.19 10.30
CA ASN A 673 4.27 -25.11 11.43
C ASN A 673 4.40 -24.37 12.78
N PHE A 674 3.36 -23.65 13.16
CA PHE A 674 3.24 -23.01 14.47
C PHE A 674 2.51 -23.92 15.46
N ARG A 675 3.10 -24.08 16.64
CA ARG A 675 2.45 -24.69 17.79
C ARG A 675 1.87 -23.59 18.69
N ALA A 676 0.56 -23.47 18.68
CA ALA A 676 -0.21 -22.53 19.50
C ALA A 676 -0.84 -23.26 20.69
N VAL A 677 -0.62 -22.77 21.91
CA VAL A 677 -1.23 -23.32 23.12
C VAL A 677 -2.30 -22.35 23.59
N LEU A 678 -3.54 -22.83 23.69
CA LEU A 678 -4.69 -22.06 24.15
C LEU A 678 -4.98 -22.36 25.62
N ASP A 679 -5.35 -21.32 26.36
CA ASP A 679 -5.97 -21.40 27.68
C ASP A 679 -7.47 -21.18 27.51
N GLU A 680 -8.29 -22.19 27.81
CA GLU A 680 -9.76 -22.13 27.69
C GLU A 680 -10.44 -21.65 29.00
N GLY A 681 -9.70 -20.96 29.87
CA GLY A 681 -10.23 -20.32 31.07
C GLY A 681 -10.29 -21.21 32.32
N VAL A 682 -10.85 -20.69 33.41
CA VAL A 682 -10.87 -21.36 34.72
C VAL A 682 -11.74 -22.64 34.67
N GLY A 683 -11.10 -23.80 34.76
CA GLY A 683 -11.73 -25.12 34.62
C GLY A 683 -11.75 -25.67 33.19
N GLY A 684 -11.24 -24.92 32.21
CA GLY A 684 -11.10 -25.33 30.81
C GLY A 684 -9.86 -26.19 30.54
N ALA A 685 -9.82 -26.84 29.37
CA ALA A 685 -8.67 -27.63 28.94
C ALA A 685 -7.57 -26.73 28.35
N VAL A 686 -6.31 -27.14 28.49
CA VAL A 686 -5.21 -26.55 27.72
C VAL A 686 -5.14 -27.26 26.37
N SER A 687 -5.48 -26.55 25.30
CA SER A 687 -5.49 -27.10 23.93
C SER A 687 -4.23 -26.70 23.18
N ALA A 688 -3.46 -27.68 22.70
CA ALA A 688 -2.35 -27.44 21.78
C ALA A 688 -2.81 -27.63 20.33
N LEU A 689 -2.61 -26.62 19.49
CA LEU A 689 -2.97 -26.60 18.07
C LEU A 689 -1.71 -26.48 17.22
N GLN A 690 -1.67 -27.23 16.12
CA GLN A 690 -0.70 -27.02 15.05
C GLN A 690 -1.38 -26.26 13.90
N VAL A 691 -0.79 -25.15 13.48
CA VAL A 691 -1.35 -24.28 12.42
C VAL A 691 -0.25 -23.80 11.48
N GLY A 692 -0.59 -23.57 10.21
CA GLY A 692 0.36 -23.06 9.22
C GLY A 692 0.44 -21.54 9.16
N ALA A 693 -0.62 -20.85 9.57
CA ALA A 693 -0.71 -19.39 9.54
C ALA A 693 -1.59 -18.84 10.66
N ILE A 694 -1.38 -17.56 11.00
CA ILE A 694 -2.09 -16.87 12.09
C ILE A 694 -2.63 -15.53 11.58
N ILE A 695 -3.89 -15.20 11.87
CA ILE A 695 -4.49 -13.88 11.63
C ILE A 695 -4.85 -13.24 12.96
N VAL A 696 -4.34 -12.03 13.20
CA VAL A 696 -4.67 -11.21 14.37
C VAL A 696 -5.80 -10.24 14.01
N ALA A 697 -6.82 -10.19 14.88
CA ALA A 697 -8.03 -9.40 14.67
C ALA A 697 -8.66 -8.96 16.02
N THR A 698 -7.84 -8.55 17.00
CA THR A 698 -8.25 -8.31 18.40
C THR A 698 -9.03 -7.01 18.62
N GLY A 699 -9.07 -6.12 17.63
CA GLY A 699 -9.79 -4.86 17.69
C GLY A 699 -9.08 -3.77 18.50
N PHE A 700 -9.87 -2.99 19.23
CA PHE A 700 -9.42 -1.75 19.88
C PHE A 700 -10.25 -1.45 21.13
N ARG A 701 -9.76 -0.48 21.92
CA ARG A 701 -10.47 0.09 23.07
C ARG A 701 -10.51 1.61 23.02
N GLU A 702 -11.45 2.20 23.75
CA GLU A 702 -11.45 3.64 24.02
C GLU A 702 -10.30 3.94 25.01
N ALA A 703 -9.65 5.09 24.82
CA ALA A 703 -8.76 5.65 25.80
C ALA A 703 -9.57 6.00 27.06
N ASP A 704 -8.98 5.77 28.23
CA ASP A 704 -9.60 6.14 29.48
C ASP A 704 -9.50 7.66 29.68
N LEU A 705 -10.65 8.32 29.73
CA LEU A 705 -10.72 9.77 29.89
C LEU A 705 -10.99 10.18 31.35
N ARG A 706 -10.93 9.27 32.33
CA ARG A 706 -11.24 9.61 33.73
C ARG A 706 -10.39 10.78 34.21
N GLY A 707 -11.07 11.79 34.77
CA GLY A 707 -10.44 13.05 35.20
C GLY A 707 -10.21 14.08 34.09
N ARG A 708 -10.51 13.76 32.82
CA ARG A 708 -10.53 14.69 31.69
C ARG A 708 -11.97 14.95 31.26
N TYR A 709 -12.28 16.19 30.85
CA TYR A 709 -13.63 16.57 30.38
C TYR A 709 -14.78 16.21 31.34
N GLY A 710 -14.53 16.12 32.65
CA GLY A 710 -15.53 15.69 33.64
C GLY A 710 -15.93 14.21 33.56
N TYR A 711 -15.27 13.40 32.72
CA TYR A 711 -15.57 11.99 32.57
C TYR A 711 -15.23 11.20 33.85
N GLY A 712 -16.16 10.34 34.27
CA GLY A 712 -16.11 9.61 35.53
C GLY A 712 -16.56 10.39 36.76
N ALA A 713 -16.70 11.72 36.68
CA ALA A 713 -17.18 12.56 37.79
C ALA A 713 -18.71 12.77 37.78
N ASP A 714 -19.34 12.78 36.59
CA ASP A 714 -20.80 12.93 36.44
C ASP A 714 -21.35 11.93 35.41
N PRO A 715 -22.46 11.22 35.69
CA PRO A 715 -23.01 10.18 34.80
C PRO A 715 -23.64 10.72 33.50
N ARG A 716 -23.76 12.04 33.34
CA ARG A 716 -24.19 12.70 32.09
C ARG A 716 -23.04 12.95 31.13
N VAL A 717 -21.79 12.79 31.56
CA VAL A 717 -20.62 12.83 30.68
C VAL A 717 -20.29 11.41 30.28
N ILE A 718 -20.56 11.07 29.02
CA ILE A 718 -20.43 9.70 28.50
C ILE A 718 -19.59 9.64 27.22
N THR A 719 -19.07 8.47 26.86
CA THR A 719 -18.42 8.25 25.56
C THR A 719 -19.44 7.99 24.45
N GLN A 720 -19.00 8.06 23.19
CA GLN A 720 -19.80 7.60 22.04
C GLN A 720 -20.25 6.15 22.22
N LEU A 721 -19.38 5.27 22.71
CA LEU A 721 -19.73 3.85 22.89
C LEU A 721 -20.77 3.63 24.00
N GLU A 722 -20.76 4.47 25.04
CA GLU A 722 -21.80 4.48 26.08
C GLU A 722 -23.13 5.03 25.56
N LEU A 723 -23.09 6.06 24.70
CA LEU A 723 -24.28 6.57 24.03
C LEU A 723 -24.95 5.46 23.20
N GLU A 724 -24.17 4.70 22.44
CA GLU A 724 -24.67 3.54 21.66
C GLU A 724 -25.38 2.52 22.55
N ARG A 725 -24.81 2.20 23.72
CA ARG A 725 -25.44 1.29 24.68
C ARG A 725 -26.79 1.82 25.14
N ARG A 726 -26.87 3.11 25.48
CA ARG A 726 -28.12 3.74 25.93
C ARG A 726 -29.15 3.82 24.82
N LEU A 727 -28.74 4.15 23.59
CA LEU A 727 -29.61 4.16 22.41
C LEU A 727 -30.17 2.76 22.14
N ARG A 728 -29.31 1.73 22.17
CA ARG A 728 -29.72 0.34 21.95
C ARG A 728 -30.66 -0.17 23.04
N ALA A 729 -30.39 0.17 24.30
CA ALA A 729 -31.22 -0.22 25.43
C ALA A 729 -32.51 0.60 25.58
N GLY A 730 -32.66 1.69 24.81
CA GLY A 730 -33.78 2.63 24.96
C GLY A 730 -33.72 3.44 26.27
N THR A 731 -32.55 3.58 26.89
CA THR A 731 -32.37 4.20 28.22
C THR A 731 -31.75 5.60 28.14
N LEU A 732 -31.81 6.26 26.98
CA LEU A 732 -31.24 7.59 26.80
C LEU A 732 -31.97 8.68 27.61
N GLY A 733 -33.28 8.49 27.86
CA GLY A 733 -34.15 9.55 28.36
C GLY A 733 -34.51 10.55 27.26
N ALA A 734 -34.79 11.81 27.64
CA ALA A 734 -35.17 12.90 26.73
C ALA A 734 -34.30 14.15 26.97
N PRO A 735 -32.99 14.10 26.66
CA PRO A 735 -32.13 15.28 26.80
C PRO A 735 -32.59 16.38 25.83
N ARG A 736 -32.64 17.62 26.32
CA ARG A 736 -32.97 18.80 25.49
C ARG A 736 -31.73 19.40 24.87
N THR A 737 -30.60 19.39 25.58
CA THR A 737 -29.31 19.89 25.07
C THR A 737 -28.23 18.82 25.15
N VAL A 738 -27.65 18.46 24.00
CA VAL A 738 -26.54 17.51 23.91
C VAL A 738 -25.31 18.20 23.33
N VAL A 739 -24.17 18.09 24.02
CA VAL A 739 -22.87 18.57 23.53
C VAL A 739 -22.00 17.37 23.15
N MET A 740 -21.67 17.24 21.87
CA MET A 740 -20.78 16.21 21.34
C MET A 740 -19.38 16.79 21.16
N ILE A 741 -18.40 16.33 21.93
CA ILE A 741 -17.00 16.77 21.85
C ILE A 741 -16.20 15.77 21.01
N ASN A 742 -15.92 16.15 19.76
CA ASN A 742 -15.05 15.35 18.90
C ASN A 742 -13.58 15.51 19.27
N CYS A 743 -12.80 14.47 19.02
CA CYS A 743 -11.37 14.40 19.34
C CYS A 743 -11.06 14.53 20.84
N ALA A 744 -11.97 14.08 21.72
CA ALA A 744 -11.73 14.09 23.17
C ALA A 744 -10.56 13.15 23.50
N GLY A 745 -9.46 13.72 23.99
CA GLY A 745 -8.22 12.98 24.21
C GLY A 745 -7.54 12.45 22.93
N SER A 746 -7.85 13.02 21.75
CA SER A 746 -7.17 12.74 20.48
C SER A 746 -6.56 14.02 19.90
N LEU A 747 -5.59 13.88 19.00
CA LEU A 747 -4.88 15.01 18.38
C LEU A 747 -4.18 15.91 19.40
N ASP A 748 -3.86 15.39 20.58
CA ASP A 748 -3.15 16.10 21.64
C ASP A 748 -1.71 15.56 21.80
N ALA A 749 -1.01 15.93 22.87
CA ALA A 749 0.36 15.50 23.13
C ALA A 749 0.45 14.02 23.53
N GLU A 750 -0.54 13.50 24.26
CA GLU A 750 -0.58 12.08 24.69
C GLU A 750 -1.01 11.16 23.55
N ASN A 751 -1.93 11.64 22.71
CA ASN A 751 -2.58 10.90 21.64
C ASN A 751 -2.50 11.70 20.33
N PRO A 752 -1.33 11.75 19.68
CA PRO A 752 -1.10 12.61 18.52
C PRO A 752 -1.88 12.17 17.27
N GLY A 753 -2.39 10.94 17.24
CA GLY A 753 -3.11 10.37 16.10
C GLY A 753 -4.58 10.76 16.03
N CYS A 754 -5.13 10.75 14.82
CA CYS A 754 -6.57 10.72 14.60
C CYS A 754 -7.12 9.33 14.99
N CYS A 755 -8.39 9.23 15.40
CA CYS A 755 -9.04 7.93 15.63
C CYS A 755 -9.75 7.36 14.37
N ARG A 756 -9.62 8.02 13.21
CA ARG A 756 -10.16 7.66 11.88
C ARG A 756 -11.69 7.58 11.75
N ILE A 757 -12.42 7.04 12.72
CA ILE A 757 -13.87 6.77 12.61
C ILE A 757 -14.74 7.72 13.47
N GLY A 758 -14.13 8.46 14.39
CA GLY A 758 -14.85 9.26 15.39
C GLY A 758 -15.85 10.26 14.80
N CYS A 759 -15.44 11.04 13.78
CA CYS A 759 -16.35 12.00 13.13
C CYS A 759 -17.56 11.29 12.48
N SER A 760 -17.34 10.19 11.77
CA SER A 760 -18.45 9.42 11.15
C SER A 760 -19.41 8.84 12.20
N VAL A 761 -18.88 8.36 13.33
CA VAL A 761 -19.70 7.88 14.46
C VAL A 761 -20.50 9.04 15.07
N ALA A 762 -19.88 10.21 15.27
CA ALA A 762 -20.58 11.38 15.80
C ALA A 762 -21.70 11.86 14.88
N VAL A 763 -21.47 11.88 13.55
CA VAL A 763 -22.49 12.23 12.55
C VAL A 763 -23.67 11.26 12.61
N LYS A 764 -23.39 9.95 12.63
CA LYS A 764 -24.42 8.90 12.77
C LYS A 764 -25.21 9.05 14.07
N ASN A 765 -24.51 9.26 15.18
CA ASN A 765 -25.16 9.37 16.49
C ASN A 765 -25.93 10.68 16.65
N ALA A 766 -25.54 11.77 15.98
CA ALA A 766 -26.37 12.98 15.93
C ALA A 766 -27.73 12.72 15.26
N MET A 767 -27.76 11.96 14.16
CA MET A 767 -29.02 11.55 13.52
C MET A 767 -29.85 10.60 14.40
N ALA A 768 -29.19 9.68 15.12
CA ALA A 768 -29.87 8.77 16.03
C ALA A 768 -30.46 9.49 17.25
N LEU A 769 -29.71 10.44 17.82
CA LEU A 769 -30.15 11.32 18.90
C LEU A 769 -31.38 12.14 18.48
N HIS A 770 -31.33 12.78 17.31
CA HIS A 770 -32.44 13.58 16.79
C HIS A 770 -33.75 12.77 16.64
N ARG A 771 -33.65 11.47 16.32
CA ARG A 771 -34.79 10.56 16.26
C ARG A 771 -35.26 10.10 17.63
N ALA A 772 -34.33 9.75 18.51
CA ALA A 772 -34.65 9.23 19.83
C ALA A 772 -35.19 10.31 20.79
N ALA A 773 -34.76 11.56 20.62
CA ALA A 773 -35.20 12.72 21.39
C ALA A 773 -35.60 13.87 20.45
N PRO A 774 -36.82 13.85 19.88
CA PRO A 774 -37.29 14.92 19.00
C PRO A 774 -37.23 16.29 19.68
N GLY A 775 -36.68 17.29 18.97
CA GLY A 775 -36.50 18.65 19.50
C GLY A 775 -35.21 18.88 20.30
N VAL A 776 -34.32 17.88 20.37
CA VAL A 776 -32.99 18.03 20.98
C VAL A 776 -32.11 19.04 20.21
N SER A 777 -31.49 19.96 20.94
CA SER A 777 -30.45 20.85 20.45
C SER A 777 -29.09 20.17 20.54
N ILE A 778 -28.45 19.93 19.40
CA ILE A 778 -27.15 19.26 19.33
C ILE A 778 -26.05 20.27 19.02
N PHE A 779 -25.07 20.37 19.91
CA PHE A 779 -23.84 21.14 19.73
C PHE A 779 -22.70 20.18 19.39
N MET A 780 -22.16 20.27 18.19
CA MET A 780 -21.07 19.44 17.70
C MET A 780 -19.77 20.23 17.69
N LEU A 781 -18.90 19.94 18.66
CA LEU A 781 -17.60 20.57 18.82
C LEU A 781 -16.54 19.76 18.06
N TYR A 782 -15.73 20.40 17.22
CA TYR A 782 -14.75 19.73 16.36
C TYR A 782 -13.52 20.58 16.05
N GLN A 783 -12.42 19.96 15.59
CA GLN A 783 -11.26 20.67 15.03
C GLN A 783 -11.32 20.67 13.49
N ASP A 784 -11.47 19.47 12.91
CA ASP A 784 -11.74 19.21 11.49
C ASP A 784 -12.82 18.12 11.37
N MET A 785 -13.73 18.25 10.39
CA MET A 785 -14.68 17.17 10.10
C MET A 785 -14.08 16.16 9.12
N ARG A 786 -13.56 15.06 9.68
CA ARG A 786 -12.90 13.96 8.95
C ARG A 786 -13.86 12.84 8.56
N VAL A 787 -14.99 13.21 7.96
CA VAL A 787 -15.86 12.26 7.25
C VAL A 787 -15.27 12.07 5.85
N TYR A 788 -15.14 10.87 5.26
CA TYR A 788 -14.41 10.74 3.99
C TYR A 788 -14.89 9.59 3.12
N GLY A 789 -14.67 9.70 1.81
CA GLY A 789 -15.16 8.74 0.81
C GLY A 789 -16.60 9.00 0.39
N SER A 790 -17.03 8.23 -0.62
CA SER A 790 -18.43 8.20 -1.06
C SER A 790 -19.31 7.46 -0.05
N GLY A 791 -20.57 7.86 0.03
CA GLY A 791 -21.56 7.43 1.02
C GLY A 791 -21.41 8.13 2.38
N GLN A 792 -20.19 8.49 2.79
CA GLN A 792 -19.90 9.13 4.07
C GLN A 792 -20.12 10.64 4.03
N GLU A 793 -19.55 11.34 3.04
CA GLU A 793 -19.72 12.81 2.90
C GLU A 793 -21.20 13.15 2.63
N GLU A 794 -21.85 12.35 1.81
CA GLU A 794 -23.25 12.49 1.47
C GLU A 794 -24.15 12.23 2.69
N TYR A 795 -23.80 11.28 3.56
CA TYR A 795 -24.50 11.09 4.83
C TYR A 795 -24.25 12.24 5.80
N PHE A 796 -23.06 12.84 5.81
CA PHE A 796 -22.80 14.07 6.57
C PHE A 796 -23.67 15.23 6.10
N THR A 797 -23.77 15.46 4.79
CA THR A 797 -24.68 16.49 4.23
C THR A 797 -26.13 16.24 4.65
N ARG A 798 -26.63 15.00 4.53
CA ARG A 798 -27.99 14.65 4.98
C ARG A 798 -28.20 14.89 6.47
N MET A 799 -27.19 14.61 7.30
CA MET A 799 -27.26 14.89 8.74
C MET A 799 -27.39 16.41 8.99
N LEU A 800 -26.63 17.24 8.26
CA LEU A 800 -26.73 18.70 8.37
C LEU A 800 -28.14 19.19 8.04
N ASP A 801 -28.75 18.67 6.97
CA ASP A 801 -30.09 19.07 6.55
C ASP A 801 -31.19 18.60 7.53
N ALA A 802 -31.07 17.38 8.04
CA ALA A 802 -32.09 16.77 8.90
C ALA A 802 -32.00 17.24 10.37
N VAL A 803 -30.79 17.41 10.89
CA VAL A 803 -30.55 17.70 12.32
C VAL A 803 -30.25 19.17 12.56
N GLY A 804 -29.57 19.85 11.62
CA GLY A 804 -29.13 21.24 11.78
C GLY A 804 -28.32 21.52 13.05
N PRO A 805 -27.29 20.72 13.40
CA PRO A 805 -26.57 20.90 14.66
C PRO A 805 -25.80 22.23 14.69
N TYR A 806 -25.65 22.81 15.89
CA TYR A 806 -24.72 23.90 16.12
C TYR A 806 -23.29 23.37 15.99
N ARG A 807 -22.57 23.80 14.95
CA ARG A 807 -21.21 23.34 14.65
C ARG A 807 -20.22 24.34 15.20
N ILE A 808 -19.49 23.95 16.24
CA ILE A 808 -18.52 24.82 16.92
C ILE A 808 -17.13 24.29 16.65
N ARG A 809 -16.28 25.11 16.01
CA ARG A 809 -14.90 24.70 15.75
C ARG A 809 -13.99 25.20 16.86
N TYR A 810 -13.22 24.32 17.49
CA TYR A 810 -12.25 24.69 18.52
C TYR A 810 -10.81 24.42 18.09
N ASP A 811 -9.84 25.06 18.74
CA ASP A 811 -8.41 24.81 18.56
C ASP A 811 -7.93 23.71 19.52
N GLY A 812 -7.15 22.74 19.03
CA GLY A 812 -6.56 21.70 19.87
C GLY A 812 -5.63 22.25 20.97
N GLY A 813 -5.02 23.42 20.75
CA GLY A 813 -4.25 24.13 21.78
C GLY A 813 -5.10 24.72 22.92
N ARG A 814 -6.41 24.85 22.70
CA ARG A 814 -7.39 25.38 23.64
C ARG A 814 -8.65 24.51 23.67
N PRO A 815 -8.57 23.30 24.26
CA PRO A 815 -9.66 22.34 24.23
C PRO A 815 -10.87 22.81 25.06
N PRO A 816 -12.09 22.31 24.76
CA PRO A 816 -13.29 22.59 25.54
C PRO A 816 -13.14 22.13 27.00
N GLN A 817 -13.65 22.93 27.93
CA GLN A 817 -13.66 22.61 29.35
C GLN A 817 -15.06 22.19 29.78
N VAL A 818 -15.15 21.07 30.48
CA VAL A 818 -16.41 20.56 31.02
C VAL A 818 -16.33 20.64 32.53
N THR A 819 -17.24 21.39 33.13
CA THR A 819 -17.34 21.55 34.58
C THR A 819 -18.73 21.13 35.06
N VAL A 820 -18.79 20.68 36.31
CA VAL A 820 -20.05 20.34 36.98
C VAL A 820 -20.26 21.41 38.06
N GLN A 821 -21.27 22.27 37.86
CA GLN A 821 -21.59 23.39 38.76
C GLN A 821 -23.06 23.28 39.16
N ASP A 822 -23.39 23.33 40.44
CA ASP A 822 -24.78 23.35 40.95
C ASP A 822 -25.70 22.27 40.34
N ARG A 823 -25.19 21.04 40.20
CA ARG A 823 -25.86 19.90 39.54
C ARG A 823 -26.13 20.10 38.03
N ARG A 824 -25.53 21.08 37.37
CA ARG A 824 -25.55 21.29 35.92
C ARG A 824 -24.20 20.92 35.31
N VAL A 825 -24.19 20.37 34.09
CA VAL A 825 -22.96 20.16 33.32
C VAL A 825 -22.82 21.34 32.39
N VAL A 826 -21.71 22.05 32.48
CA VAL A 826 -21.43 23.25 31.68
C VAL A 826 -20.21 22.98 30.82
N VAL A 827 -20.33 23.27 29.52
CA VAL A 827 -19.23 23.18 28.55
C VAL A 827 -18.84 24.59 28.12
N ALA A 828 -17.63 25.00 28.47
CA ALA A 828 -17.01 26.24 28.00
C ALA A 828 -16.10 25.92 26.80
N VAL A 829 -16.27 26.66 25.70
CA VAL A 829 -15.49 26.47 24.48
C VAL A 829 -15.29 27.80 23.75
N TYR A 830 -14.09 28.03 23.25
CA TYR A 830 -13.83 29.12 22.33
C TYR A 830 -14.13 28.67 20.89
N ASP A 831 -15.11 29.31 20.26
CA ASP A 831 -15.41 29.08 18.86
C ASP A 831 -14.43 29.87 17.99
N THR A 832 -13.57 29.16 17.26
CA THR A 832 -12.55 29.75 16.39
C THR A 832 -13.12 30.47 15.17
N LEU A 833 -14.37 30.18 14.76
CA LEU A 833 -15.03 30.85 13.63
C LEU A 833 -15.79 32.10 14.07
N LEU A 834 -16.50 32.03 15.20
CA LEU A 834 -17.17 33.20 15.79
C LEU A 834 -16.20 34.12 16.52
N ARG A 835 -15.07 33.57 17.00
CA ARG A 835 -14.05 34.23 17.83
C ARG A 835 -14.57 34.68 19.20
N GLU A 836 -15.48 33.90 19.78
CA GLU A 836 -16.12 34.17 21.07
C GLU A 836 -16.06 32.96 22.01
N GLU A 837 -16.13 33.24 23.32
CA GLU A 837 -16.37 32.21 24.33
C GLU A 837 -17.85 31.84 24.36
N LEU A 838 -18.14 30.55 24.23
CA LEU A 838 -19.47 30.00 24.40
C LEU A 838 -19.51 29.18 25.68
N VAL A 839 -20.56 29.39 26.46
CA VAL A 839 -20.86 28.60 27.67
C VAL A 839 -22.19 27.91 27.45
N ILE A 840 -22.16 26.58 27.40
CA ILE A 840 -23.31 25.76 27.02
C ILE A 840 -23.70 24.89 28.21
N GLU A 841 -24.92 25.06 28.72
CA GLU A 841 -25.50 24.14 29.70
C GLU A 841 -26.01 22.88 28.98
N ALA A 842 -25.49 21.72 29.38
CA ALA A 842 -25.74 20.45 28.70
C ALA A 842 -26.50 19.47 29.63
N ASP A 843 -27.55 18.85 29.10
CA ASP A 843 -28.20 17.71 29.75
C ASP A 843 -27.36 16.43 29.59
N LEU A 844 -26.59 16.37 28.50
CA LEU A 844 -25.71 15.25 28.16
C LEU A 844 -24.47 15.75 27.42
N VAL A 845 -23.29 15.27 27.82
CA VAL A 845 -22.04 15.49 27.09
C VAL A 845 -21.56 14.15 26.55
N VAL A 846 -21.27 14.10 25.24
CA VAL A 846 -20.86 12.89 24.53
C VAL A 846 -19.44 13.07 24.00
N LEU A 847 -18.51 12.28 24.51
CA LEU A 847 -17.09 12.34 24.19
C LEU A 847 -16.74 11.33 23.07
N THR A 848 -16.21 11.82 21.96
CA THR A 848 -15.58 10.97 20.95
C THR A 848 -14.14 10.70 21.38
N ALA A 849 -13.96 9.69 22.22
CA ALA A 849 -12.67 9.34 22.83
C ALA A 849 -11.61 8.92 21.80
N ALA A 850 -10.34 9.13 22.13
CA ALA A 850 -9.24 8.46 21.45
C ALA A 850 -9.40 6.94 21.50
N LEU A 851 -8.80 6.28 20.52
CA LEU A 851 -8.78 4.82 20.42
C LEU A 851 -7.36 4.32 20.54
N HIS A 852 -7.17 3.23 21.28
CA HIS A 852 -5.89 2.53 21.45
C HIS A 852 -6.04 1.08 21.01
N GLY A 853 -4.90 0.42 20.77
CA GLY A 853 -4.88 -1.05 20.66
C GLY A 853 -5.48 -1.73 21.88
N ASP A 854 -5.96 -2.96 21.70
CA ASP A 854 -6.53 -3.77 22.78
C ASP A 854 -5.60 -3.87 24.00
N ALA A 855 -6.18 -4.05 25.18
CA ALA A 855 -5.42 -4.14 26.43
C ALA A 855 -4.43 -5.31 26.43
N ASP A 856 -4.71 -6.38 25.67
CA ASP A 856 -3.86 -7.56 25.59
C ASP A 856 -2.75 -7.47 24.52
N THR A 857 -2.75 -6.39 23.72
CA THR A 857 -1.73 -6.19 22.67
C THR A 857 -0.29 -6.26 23.18
N PRO A 858 0.09 -5.69 24.35
CA PRO A 858 1.45 -5.79 24.88
C PRO A 858 1.93 -7.23 25.11
N ARG A 859 1.02 -8.13 25.52
CA ARG A 859 1.33 -9.55 25.74
C ARG A 859 1.39 -10.29 24.41
N LEU A 860 0.37 -10.14 23.57
CA LEU A 860 0.29 -10.81 22.27
C LEU A 860 1.45 -10.43 21.34
N LYS A 861 1.89 -9.17 21.32
CA LYS A 861 3.01 -8.76 20.46
C LYS A 861 4.33 -9.47 20.81
N GLN A 862 4.54 -9.80 22.08
CA GLN A 862 5.72 -10.55 22.53
C GLN A 862 5.64 -12.01 22.08
N LEU A 863 4.46 -12.65 22.25
CA LEU A 863 4.23 -14.02 21.80
C LEU A 863 4.37 -14.17 20.29
N LEU A 864 3.78 -13.25 19.53
CA LEU A 864 3.79 -13.23 18.06
C LEU A 864 5.11 -12.70 17.48
N LYS A 865 5.97 -12.08 18.30
CA LYS A 865 7.20 -11.39 17.88
C LYS A 865 6.93 -10.34 16.79
N VAL A 866 5.95 -9.47 17.03
CA VAL A 866 5.53 -8.40 16.09
C VAL A 866 5.64 -7.01 16.72
N ALA A 867 5.62 -5.97 15.88
CA ALA A 867 5.76 -4.58 16.31
C ALA A 867 4.41 -3.86 16.46
N THR A 868 4.38 -2.81 17.29
CA THR A 868 3.25 -1.89 17.46
C THR A 868 3.72 -0.44 17.36
N ASP A 869 2.81 0.49 17.10
CA ASP A 869 3.07 1.92 17.26
C ASP A 869 2.92 2.37 18.73
N SER A 870 3.07 3.68 18.97
CA SER A 870 2.98 4.30 20.30
C SER A 870 1.57 4.31 20.89
N GLN A 871 0.52 4.12 20.08
CA GLN A 871 -0.87 4.01 20.54
C GLN A 871 -1.30 2.54 20.72
N GLY A 872 -0.36 1.61 20.58
CA GLY A 872 -0.59 0.17 20.76
C GLY A 872 -1.24 -0.52 19.57
N PHE A 873 -1.33 0.10 18.39
CA PHE A 873 -1.82 -0.58 17.18
C PHE A 873 -0.70 -1.35 16.50
N TYR A 874 -1.01 -2.52 15.95
CA TYR A 874 -0.05 -3.38 15.26
C TYR A 874 0.54 -2.73 14.01
N ARG A 875 1.85 -2.89 13.79
CA ARG A 875 2.57 -2.36 12.63
C ARG A 875 2.67 -3.40 11.53
N GLU A 876 2.17 -3.04 10.36
CA GLU A 876 2.28 -3.81 9.12
C GLU A 876 3.73 -3.89 8.61
N ALA A 877 4.02 -4.86 7.73
CA ALA A 877 5.32 -5.02 7.10
C ALA A 877 5.71 -3.84 6.21
N HIS A 878 4.73 -3.27 5.48
CA HIS A 878 4.93 -2.05 4.70
C HIS A 878 3.61 -1.32 4.47
N ALA A 879 3.57 -0.02 4.77
CA ALA A 879 2.35 0.79 4.79
C ALA A 879 1.51 0.75 3.49
N LYS A 880 2.16 0.66 2.32
CA LYS A 880 1.46 0.61 1.02
C LYS A 880 1.32 -0.78 0.38
N ILE A 881 2.42 -1.53 0.24
CA ILE A 881 2.42 -2.76 -0.58
C ILE A 881 2.25 -4.06 0.20
N ARG A 882 2.40 -4.03 1.53
CA ARG A 882 2.13 -5.18 2.43
C ARG A 882 1.34 -4.74 3.67
N PRO A 883 0.12 -4.17 3.49
CA PRO A 883 -0.68 -3.64 4.60
C PRO A 883 -1.42 -4.73 5.41
N LEU A 884 -1.27 -6.00 5.04
CA LEU A 884 -1.97 -7.15 5.61
C LEU A 884 -1.04 -8.15 6.30
N ASP A 885 0.27 -7.92 6.18
CA ASP A 885 1.32 -8.85 6.59
C ASP A 885 2.06 -8.22 7.77
N PHE A 886 2.50 -9.02 8.73
CA PHE A 886 3.57 -8.62 9.64
C PHE A 886 4.94 -8.82 8.98
N ALA A 887 5.98 -8.21 9.57
CA ALA A 887 7.36 -8.53 9.19
C ALA A 887 7.72 -10.00 9.47
N THR A 888 7.05 -10.60 10.46
CA THR A 888 7.14 -12.03 10.77
C THR A 888 6.26 -12.84 9.82
N ASP A 889 6.89 -13.70 9.02
CA ASP A 889 6.18 -14.51 8.02
C ASP A 889 5.16 -15.47 8.64
N GLY A 890 4.05 -15.67 7.93
CA GLY A 890 2.96 -16.56 8.34
C GLY A 890 1.99 -15.95 9.34
N ILE A 891 2.22 -14.70 9.75
CA ILE A 891 1.34 -13.94 10.65
C ILE A 891 0.82 -12.72 9.90
N TYR A 892 -0.49 -12.51 9.96
CA TYR A 892 -1.23 -11.47 9.25
C TYR A 892 -2.09 -10.67 10.23
N LEU A 893 -2.51 -9.46 9.83
CA LEU A 893 -3.34 -8.57 10.65
C LEU A 893 -4.53 -8.03 9.86
N CYS A 894 -5.66 -7.87 10.54
CA CYS A 894 -6.83 -7.22 9.95
C CYS A 894 -7.79 -6.64 10.98
N GLY A 895 -8.48 -5.58 10.56
CA GLY A 895 -9.45 -4.87 11.38
C GLY A 895 -8.81 -3.79 12.24
N ALA A 896 -9.52 -3.43 13.31
CA ALA A 896 -9.20 -2.22 14.05
C ALA A 896 -8.00 -2.34 15.00
N ASP A 897 -7.39 -3.51 15.10
CA ASP A 897 -6.11 -3.78 15.78
C ASP A 897 -4.90 -3.23 15.00
N HIS A 898 -4.99 -3.20 13.66
CA HIS A 898 -4.03 -2.53 12.80
C HIS A 898 -4.16 -1.01 12.90
N TYR A 899 -5.39 -0.50 12.87
CA TYR A 899 -5.78 0.90 13.10
C TYR A 899 -7.32 1.05 12.93
N PRO A 900 -8.04 1.92 13.66
CA PRO A 900 -9.51 1.98 13.58
C PRO A 900 -10.01 2.26 12.15
N ARG A 901 -11.10 1.61 11.72
CA ARG A 901 -11.70 1.80 10.38
C ARG A 901 -13.18 1.45 10.36
N ASN A 902 -13.87 1.88 9.31
CA ASN A 902 -15.28 1.58 9.13
C ASN A 902 -15.50 0.08 8.82
N ILE A 903 -16.76 -0.35 8.88
CA ILE A 903 -17.15 -1.76 8.66
C ILE A 903 -16.80 -2.25 7.24
N PRO A 904 -17.11 -1.51 6.14
CA PRO A 904 -16.76 -1.94 4.80
C PRO A 904 -15.24 -2.18 4.62
N ASP A 905 -14.42 -1.25 5.10
CA ASP A 905 -12.96 -1.35 5.04
C ASP A 905 -12.47 -2.54 5.91
N THR A 906 -13.11 -2.78 7.07
CA THR A 906 -12.82 -3.92 7.95
C THR A 906 -13.08 -5.26 7.25
N ILE A 907 -14.26 -5.42 6.64
CA ILE A 907 -14.64 -6.65 5.93
C ILE A 907 -13.71 -6.89 4.74
N ALA A 908 -13.43 -5.84 3.95
CA ALA A 908 -12.58 -5.97 2.79
C ALA A 908 -11.14 -6.35 3.17
N GLN A 909 -10.59 -5.72 4.21
CA GLN A 909 -9.25 -6.02 4.67
C GLN A 909 -9.15 -7.39 5.35
N ALA A 910 -10.16 -7.81 6.13
CA ALA A 910 -10.19 -9.15 6.72
C ALA A 910 -10.25 -10.26 5.64
N THR A 911 -11.04 -10.03 4.59
CA THR A 911 -11.05 -10.90 3.40
C THR A 911 -9.67 -10.91 2.72
N GLY A 912 -8.98 -9.76 2.69
CA GLY A 912 -7.61 -9.65 2.20
C GLY A 912 -6.59 -10.42 3.04
N ALA A 913 -6.62 -10.30 4.37
CA ALA A 913 -5.73 -11.06 5.25
C ALA A 913 -5.95 -12.58 5.11
N ALA A 914 -7.22 -13.01 4.96
CA ALA A 914 -7.54 -14.38 4.60
C ALA A 914 -6.92 -14.82 3.26
N SER A 915 -6.95 -13.96 2.23
CA SER A 915 -6.26 -14.23 0.94
C SER A 915 -4.77 -14.44 1.12
N ARG A 916 -4.11 -13.57 1.89
CA ARG A 916 -2.66 -13.65 2.12
C ARG A 916 -2.28 -14.89 2.92
N ALA A 917 -3.01 -15.19 3.99
CA ALA A 917 -2.85 -16.41 4.78
C ALA A 917 -3.10 -17.68 3.97
N ALA A 918 -4.06 -17.64 3.04
CA ALA A 918 -4.38 -18.78 2.20
C ALA A 918 -3.26 -19.15 1.21
N ILE A 919 -2.36 -18.22 0.82
CA ILE A 919 -1.29 -18.53 -0.15
C ILE A 919 -0.41 -19.72 0.32
N PRO A 920 0.28 -19.66 1.47
CA PRO A 920 1.10 -20.79 1.92
C PRO A 920 0.25 -22.02 2.25
N LEU A 921 -0.93 -21.84 2.84
CA LEU A 921 -1.83 -22.95 3.24
C LEU A 921 -2.32 -23.75 2.03
N LEU A 922 -2.67 -23.07 0.94
CA LEU A 922 -3.10 -23.68 -0.29
C LEU A 922 -1.93 -24.29 -1.05
N ARG A 923 -0.77 -23.63 -1.09
CA ARG A 923 0.44 -24.19 -1.73
C ARG A 923 0.93 -25.47 -1.05
N GLY A 924 0.76 -25.60 0.26
CA GLY A 924 1.23 -26.76 1.03
C GLY A 924 2.75 -26.80 1.24
N ARG A 925 3.51 -25.87 0.63
CA ARG A 925 4.94 -25.69 0.85
C ARG A 925 5.33 -24.20 0.88
N VAL A 926 6.36 -23.86 1.65
CA VAL A 926 7.00 -22.53 1.68
C VAL A 926 8.49 -22.67 1.50
N SER A 927 9.11 -21.68 0.84
CA SER A 927 10.58 -21.57 0.80
C SER A 927 11.05 -20.77 2.01
N VAL A 928 12.12 -21.21 2.66
CA VAL A 928 12.78 -20.47 3.74
C VAL A 928 14.14 -19.97 3.27
N GLU A 929 14.55 -18.81 3.76
CA GLU A 929 15.85 -18.24 3.44
C GLU A 929 16.98 -19.17 3.94
N PRO A 930 17.94 -19.52 3.07
CA PRO A 930 19.01 -20.47 3.41
C PRO A 930 20.20 -19.86 4.18
N ILE A 931 20.07 -18.62 4.70
CA ILE A 931 21.14 -17.89 5.41
C ILE A 931 21.27 -18.28 6.90
N ILE A 932 21.17 -19.58 7.18
CA ILE A 932 21.18 -20.15 8.53
C ILE A 932 22.61 -20.35 9.05
N ALA A 933 22.73 -20.57 10.37
CA ALA A 933 23.99 -20.99 10.97
C ALA A 933 24.31 -22.46 10.61
N GLU A 934 25.59 -22.76 10.50
CA GLU A 934 26.16 -24.07 10.17
C GLU A 934 27.35 -24.38 11.07
N VAL A 935 27.52 -25.65 11.45
CA VAL A 935 28.60 -26.10 12.33
C VAL A 935 29.65 -26.85 11.51
N LEU A 936 30.86 -26.32 11.50
CA LEU A 936 32.08 -26.99 11.05
C LEU A 936 32.51 -28.00 12.13
N ALA A 937 32.07 -29.25 11.96
CA ALA A 937 32.20 -30.29 12.97
C ALA A 937 33.65 -30.51 13.42
N GLU A 938 34.61 -30.39 12.50
CA GLU A 938 36.05 -30.52 12.74
C GLU A 938 36.65 -29.42 13.62
N ARG A 939 35.95 -28.29 13.78
CA ARG A 939 36.35 -27.17 14.65
C ARG A 939 35.52 -27.08 15.93
N CYS A 940 34.42 -27.81 16.01
CA CYS A 940 33.49 -27.75 17.12
C CYS A 940 33.95 -28.65 18.26
N SER A 941 34.19 -28.08 19.44
CA SER A 941 34.55 -28.82 20.66
C SER A 941 33.36 -29.20 21.55
N GLY A 942 32.13 -28.92 21.10
CA GLY A 942 30.93 -29.17 21.91
C GLY A 942 30.81 -28.31 23.18
N CYS A 943 31.55 -27.19 23.28
CA CYS A 943 31.61 -26.35 24.49
C CYS A 943 30.26 -25.75 24.94
N GLY A 944 29.27 -25.72 24.05
CA GLY A 944 27.90 -25.30 24.37
C GLY A 944 27.66 -23.80 24.55
N ILE A 945 28.70 -22.95 24.43
CA ILE A 945 28.60 -21.49 24.61
C ILE A 945 27.53 -20.87 23.71
N CYS A 946 27.35 -21.39 22.51
CA CYS A 946 26.38 -20.86 21.54
C CYS A 946 24.91 -21.11 21.94
N LEU A 947 24.58 -22.18 22.67
CA LEU A 947 23.19 -22.56 22.97
C LEU A 947 22.37 -21.43 23.61
N PRO A 948 22.80 -20.78 24.71
CA PRO A 948 22.02 -19.71 25.35
C PRO A 948 21.89 -18.45 24.48
N HIS A 949 22.72 -18.28 23.45
CA HIS A 949 22.67 -17.15 22.53
C HIS A 949 21.62 -17.31 21.42
N CYS A 950 20.96 -18.47 21.30
CA CYS A 950 19.88 -18.65 20.33
C CYS A 950 18.53 -18.18 20.90
N PRO A 951 17.94 -17.06 20.44
CA PRO A 951 16.62 -16.63 20.90
C PRO A 951 15.47 -17.48 20.33
N TYR A 952 15.79 -18.46 19.48
CA TYR A 952 14.84 -19.34 18.80
C TYR A 952 14.91 -20.79 19.29
N GLY A 953 15.86 -21.13 20.17
CA GLY A 953 16.06 -22.50 20.63
C GLY A 953 16.48 -23.47 19.51
N ALA A 954 17.05 -22.97 18.42
CA ALA A 954 17.37 -23.75 17.22
C ALA A 954 18.62 -24.64 17.38
N MET A 955 19.23 -24.72 18.56
CA MET A 955 20.49 -25.43 18.77
C MET A 955 20.41 -26.37 19.96
N SER A 956 21.04 -27.52 19.81
CA SER A 956 21.19 -28.54 20.86
C SER A 956 22.58 -29.15 20.81
N LEU A 957 23.08 -29.66 21.93
CA LEU A 957 24.28 -30.49 21.92
C LEU A 957 23.93 -31.87 21.37
N ASP A 958 24.72 -32.40 20.43
CA ASP A 958 24.68 -33.79 20.00
C ASP A 958 25.73 -34.58 20.79
N PRO A 959 25.33 -35.33 21.84
CA PRO A 959 26.28 -36.03 22.70
C PRO A 959 27.02 -37.16 21.98
N ALA A 960 26.42 -37.73 20.92
CA ALA A 960 27.02 -38.83 20.17
C ALA A 960 28.17 -38.34 19.28
N ARG A 961 28.04 -37.13 18.73
CA ARG A 961 29.06 -36.51 17.88
C ARG A 961 30.00 -35.57 18.63
N GLY A 962 29.65 -35.15 19.85
CA GLY A 962 30.43 -34.17 20.62
C GLY A 962 30.41 -32.77 20.02
N VAL A 963 29.43 -32.47 19.16
CA VAL A 963 29.29 -31.17 18.48
C VAL A 963 27.92 -30.58 18.71
N VAL A 964 27.75 -29.30 18.39
CA VAL A 964 26.43 -28.66 18.40
C VAL A 964 25.68 -29.03 17.12
N ALA A 965 24.39 -29.31 17.23
CA ALA A 965 23.47 -29.52 16.13
C ALA A 965 22.52 -28.32 16.00
N ILE A 966 22.13 -28.01 14.75
CA ILE A 966 21.22 -26.90 14.45
C ILE A 966 19.96 -27.46 13.80
N ALA A 967 18.81 -27.13 14.38
CA ALA A 967 17.52 -27.27 13.73
C ALA A 967 17.40 -26.17 12.66
N GLU A 968 17.85 -26.45 11.44
CA GLU A 968 17.94 -25.50 10.32
C GLU A 968 16.67 -24.65 10.16
N VAL A 969 15.53 -25.32 10.25
CA VAL A 969 14.17 -24.79 10.14
C VAL A 969 13.80 -23.73 11.19
N GLN A 970 14.36 -23.85 12.40
CA GLN A 970 14.16 -22.88 13.48
C GLN A 970 15.18 -21.74 13.45
N CYS A 971 16.31 -21.93 12.76
CA CYS A 971 17.35 -20.92 12.65
C CYS A 971 16.87 -19.78 11.74
N LYS A 972 16.87 -18.56 12.28
CA LYS A 972 16.49 -17.35 11.53
C LYS A 972 17.68 -16.56 10.99
N GLY A 973 18.88 -17.16 10.97
CA GLY A 973 20.05 -16.50 10.40
C GLY A 973 20.44 -15.19 11.09
N CYS A 974 20.25 -15.08 12.41
CA CYS A 974 20.57 -13.83 13.13
C CYS A 974 22.06 -13.62 13.39
N GLY A 975 22.90 -14.64 13.18
CA GLY A 975 24.35 -14.56 13.39
C GLY A 975 24.83 -14.50 14.85
N THR A 976 23.96 -14.36 15.85
CA THR A 976 24.37 -14.18 17.26
C THR A 976 25.21 -15.32 17.80
N CYS A 977 24.85 -16.57 17.46
CA CYS A 977 25.59 -17.75 17.89
C CYS A 977 26.95 -17.90 17.19
N VAL A 978 27.06 -17.43 15.94
CA VAL A 978 28.28 -17.41 15.15
C VAL A 978 29.27 -16.43 15.78
N ALA A 979 28.81 -15.20 16.06
CA ALA A 979 29.61 -14.18 16.74
C ALA A 979 30.09 -14.60 18.15
N ALA A 980 29.35 -15.46 18.84
CA ALA A 980 29.70 -15.97 20.16
C ALA A 980 30.64 -17.20 20.13
N CYS A 981 30.88 -17.80 18.96
CA CYS A 981 31.64 -19.05 18.87
C CYS A 981 33.14 -18.78 18.97
N PRO A 982 33.82 -19.20 20.06
CA PRO A 982 35.22 -18.86 20.26
C PRO A 982 36.18 -19.61 19.32
N SER A 983 35.77 -20.77 18.81
CA SER A 983 36.60 -21.57 17.90
C SER A 983 36.37 -21.25 16.42
N GLY A 984 35.44 -20.33 16.10
CA GLY A 984 35.02 -20.07 14.72
C GLY A 984 34.35 -21.27 14.03
N ALA A 985 33.95 -22.29 14.80
CA ALA A 985 33.30 -23.50 14.27
C ALA A 985 31.88 -23.25 13.76
N LEU A 986 31.19 -22.25 14.30
CA LEU A 986 29.93 -21.80 13.76
C LEU A 986 30.21 -20.77 12.67
N GLN A 987 29.57 -20.93 11.52
CA GLN A 987 29.57 -19.96 10.42
C GLN A 987 28.12 -19.67 10.04
N GLN A 988 27.85 -18.49 9.47
CA GLN A 988 26.55 -18.19 8.88
C GLN A 988 26.62 -18.36 7.36
N ARG A 989 25.74 -19.17 6.79
CA ARG A 989 25.61 -19.31 5.34
C ARG A 989 25.30 -17.95 4.71
N GLY A 990 26.09 -17.57 3.71
CA GLY A 990 26.00 -16.25 3.07
C GLY A 990 26.57 -15.08 3.89
N PHE A 991 26.97 -15.28 5.15
CA PHE A 991 27.62 -14.26 6.00
C PHE A 991 28.77 -14.87 6.81
N THR A 992 29.60 -15.69 6.17
CA THR A 992 30.77 -16.30 6.79
C THR A 992 31.79 -15.25 7.21
N ASP A 993 32.67 -15.58 8.16
CA ASP A 993 33.72 -14.66 8.61
C ASP A 993 34.60 -14.22 7.44
N GLY A 994 34.96 -15.14 6.53
CA GLY A 994 35.74 -14.80 5.33
C GLY A 994 35.04 -13.82 4.40
N GLN A 995 33.72 -13.94 4.24
CA GLN A 995 32.92 -12.99 3.45
C GLN A 995 32.88 -11.60 4.10
N LEU A 996 32.70 -11.55 5.41
CA LEU A 996 32.64 -10.29 6.17
C LEU A 996 34.01 -9.61 6.24
N LEU A 997 35.07 -10.37 6.49
CA LEU A 997 36.44 -9.85 6.54
C LEU A 997 36.88 -9.31 5.17
N ALA A 998 36.61 -10.02 4.06
CA ALA A 998 36.91 -9.51 2.72
C ALA A 998 36.19 -8.18 2.43
N MET A 999 34.96 -8.02 2.90
CA MET A 999 34.21 -6.77 2.80
C MET A 999 34.82 -5.65 3.67
N ILE A 1000 35.27 -5.98 4.89
CA ILE A 1000 35.87 -5.00 5.82
C ILE A 1000 37.25 -4.58 5.33
N GLU A 1001 38.14 -5.51 5.03
CA GLU A 1001 39.52 -5.26 4.58
C GLU A 1001 39.53 -4.37 3.33
N SER A 1002 38.71 -4.72 2.33
CA SER A 1002 38.60 -3.91 1.12
C SER A 1002 38.08 -2.50 1.36
N ALA A 1003 37.33 -2.23 2.44
CA ALA A 1003 36.95 -0.85 2.78
C ALA A 1003 38.16 0.04 3.08
N TRP A 1004 39.29 -0.54 3.52
CA TRP A 1004 40.54 0.16 3.88
C TRP A 1004 41.61 0.16 2.79
N GLU A 1005 41.45 -0.64 1.72
CA GLU A 1005 42.43 -0.79 0.62
C GLU A 1005 42.29 0.24 -0.52
N GLY A 1006 41.38 1.21 -0.38
CA GLY A 1006 41.18 2.25 -1.40
C GLY A 1006 42.43 3.13 -1.60
N PRO A 1007 42.57 3.81 -2.75
CA PRO A 1007 43.60 4.84 -2.90
C PRO A 1007 43.39 5.86 -1.78
N GLY A 1008 44.43 6.06 -0.94
CA GLY A 1008 44.39 7.03 0.14
C GLY A 1008 43.88 8.36 -0.42
N HIS A 1009 42.75 8.84 0.12
CA HIS A 1009 42.18 10.11 -0.28
C HIS A 1009 43.11 11.24 0.20
N GLU A 1010 44.06 11.63 -0.64
CA GLU A 1010 44.72 12.95 -0.59
C GLU A 1010 43.79 14.04 -1.16
#